data_AF-A0A0P0N112-F1
#
_entry.id   AF-A0A0P0N112-F1
#
_cell.length_a   1.000
_cell.length_b   1.000
_cell.length_c   1.000
_cell.angle_alpha   90.00
_cell.angle_beta   90.00
_cell.angle_gamma   90.00
#
_symmetry.space_group_name_H-M   'P 1'
#
loop_
_entity.id
_entity.type
_entity.pdbx_description
1 polymer ?
#
loop_
_entity_poly.entity_id
_entity_poly.type
_entity_poly.pdbx_seq_one_letter_code
_entity_poly.pdbx_strand_id
1 'polypeptide(L)'
;MKRFLLAGILVLSFLLVAGIAAPAHAAQFGDDLAAKVQELMKSDVVSPQTKACLSCHIQYTPGIVYDWANSKHAEMTPAALADLYKAIGTPEWADKIADKFKNYNYVIGCYECHGMFKEADRPDVIENHFGYKIVTIVTRKDCSQCHPKESAEISWTWHATGSVMSPFKPWYLGILKWAKSQGADPFGDAQAKALYEKYFPPYLTKQRDVDDINWNFYKEIAKAIMQYMETGQENDIVKMLKEATGMVTPYDYDWKTFISPLWPASGVLNTTLLNKMGIKIAVTSIDGNSKAISNVMEHPSFRNGYIYHACFECHGTVVVPYKKETVTINGMQVNRVALWGWPNNGAARLDPDGSLGTCTACHPRHLFSIKQAREPWTCGQCHLGYDHPHIEIYEESKHGNIWDVYGKDWNWDQIPWRVGVDFNAPTCATCHMSALADANGNILVPGTHDLVKRLVWDQMHFFSIPKGIIPDKMQQALFYGWSQLKGKLEDIEAKKNDKAPEPYKYPVFTGIKIVEDGGKIGETKFPRLLKVEYTGELAKHRAEMEAVCKLCHSSQWTENFFRTADQNMIDYDIVARFANALLQLAWKEGIHDNKNILDEYMEIMWYYIWHHEGRRWRNGVYMMGPDFAHWFGIVDTVMDKLGRMTSYLYTALKIKQIETELQALKQAAAGAPYTPELAAQIAQLQRELESLKAQLAALEAQVPVLKSQLQSLETGYSAIEGDVGSLKTDVNTLLQQLQELSKQLEALSPQAKEIQKLVSEIQQVAGQLQTIGQKAETANAKAEEASMKAEEASNKAGQAISMIEEISKKIDELSSKIDSVSSTAYTLGAIALAAAVIALGLSIVYRRS
;
A
#
# COMPACT_ATOMS: atom_id res chain seq x y z
N MET A 1 -66.25 17.37 34.02
CA MET A 1 -66.75 17.50 35.41
C MET A 1 -65.90 16.57 36.28
N LYS A 2 -64.97 17.10 37.08
CA LYS A 2 -64.96 17.08 38.57
C LYS A 2 -65.12 15.64 39.15
N ARG A 3 -64.29 15.09 40.04
CA ARG A 3 -63.30 15.55 41.04
C ARG A 3 -62.64 14.27 41.62
N PHE A 4 -61.30 14.16 41.65
CA PHE A 4 -60.41 14.37 42.80
C PHE A 4 -60.41 13.29 43.92
N LEU A 5 -59.17 12.97 44.33
CA LEU A 5 -58.69 12.39 45.61
C LEU A 5 -58.58 10.87 45.75
N LEU A 6 -57.43 10.34 45.32
CA LEU A 6 -56.65 9.35 46.08
C LEU A 6 -55.17 9.73 45.90
N ALA A 7 -54.67 10.56 46.81
CA ALA A 7 -53.28 10.99 46.88
C ALA A 7 -52.67 10.42 48.18
N GLY A 8 -51.61 9.63 48.02
CA GLY A 8 -50.78 9.14 49.12
C GLY A 8 -50.27 7.74 48.84
N ILE A 9 -48.95 7.62 48.67
CA ILE A 9 -48.13 6.39 48.56
C ILE A 9 -47.92 5.87 47.12
N LEU A 10 -46.95 6.46 46.41
CA LEU A 10 -46.19 5.81 45.32
C LEU A 10 -44.98 6.68 44.90
N VAL A 11 -43.99 6.80 45.80
CA VAL A 11 -42.62 7.25 45.45
C VAL A 11 -41.67 6.46 46.34
N LEU A 12 -41.18 5.31 45.85
CA LEU A 12 -39.93 4.61 46.24
C LEU A 12 -39.99 3.13 45.83
N SER A 13 -39.91 2.85 44.52
CA SER A 13 -39.60 1.50 44.01
C SER A 13 -39.25 1.55 42.53
N PHE A 14 -38.11 2.18 42.20
CA PHE A 14 -37.46 2.08 40.89
C PHE A 14 -35.93 2.20 41.03
N LEU A 15 -35.35 1.36 41.89
CA LEU A 15 -33.90 1.18 42.01
C LEU A 15 -33.64 -0.28 42.46
N LEU A 16 -33.73 -1.23 41.53
CA LEU A 16 -33.11 -2.57 41.61
C LEU A 16 -33.58 -3.42 40.42
N VAL A 17 -33.00 -3.16 39.24
CA VAL A 17 -32.73 -4.24 38.28
C VAL A 17 -31.23 -4.23 38.10
N ALA A 18 -30.61 -5.26 38.68
CA ALA A 18 -29.19 -5.49 38.68
C ALA A 18 -28.64 -5.48 37.24
N GLY A 19 -27.54 -4.75 37.07
CA GLY A 19 -26.78 -4.71 35.83
C GLY A 19 -26.29 -6.11 35.48
N ILE A 20 -26.83 -6.66 34.40
CA ILE A 20 -26.07 -7.57 33.56
C ILE A 20 -25.20 -6.65 32.71
N ALA A 21 -24.01 -6.36 33.23
CA ALA A 21 -22.92 -5.86 32.41
C ALA A 21 -22.67 -6.93 31.34
N ALA A 22 -23.20 -6.71 30.14
CA ALA A 22 -22.62 -7.33 28.95
C ALA A 22 -21.11 -7.01 29.02
N PRO A 23 -20.22 -7.99 28.79
CA PRO A 23 -18.80 -7.69 28.79
C PRO A 23 -18.60 -6.60 27.75
N ALA A 24 -18.18 -5.42 28.22
CA ALA A 24 -17.58 -4.42 27.36
C ALA A 24 -16.51 -5.19 26.59
N HIS A 25 -16.75 -5.44 25.31
CA HIS A 25 -15.69 -5.85 24.43
C HIS A 25 -14.71 -4.68 24.49
N ALA A 26 -13.65 -4.82 25.29
CA ALA A 26 -12.58 -3.88 25.32
C ALA A 26 -12.18 -3.68 23.86
N ALA A 27 -12.43 -2.47 23.35
CA ALA A 27 -11.98 -2.12 22.01
C ALA A 27 -10.49 -2.44 21.96
N GLN A 28 -10.08 -3.18 20.95
CA GLN A 28 -8.73 -3.74 20.79
C GLN A 28 -7.64 -2.66 20.57
N PHE A 29 -7.98 -1.39 20.79
CA PHE A 29 -7.19 -0.20 20.49
C PHE A 29 -7.03 0.69 21.74
N GLY A 30 -6.53 0.14 22.85
CA GLY A 30 -5.90 0.85 23.99
C GLY A 30 -6.64 2.01 24.70
N ASP A 31 -6.09 2.45 25.84
CA ASP A 31 -6.52 3.67 26.55
C ASP A 31 -6.21 4.95 25.75
N ASP A 32 -5.20 4.89 24.87
CA ASP A 32 -4.72 6.04 24.08
C ASP A 32 -5.72 6.51 23.02
N LEU A 33 -6.43 5.60 22.34
CA LEU A 33 -7.49 6.00 21.40
C LEU A 33 -8.62 6.71 22.14
N ALA A 34 -9.05 6.14 23.27
CA ALA A 34 -10.12 6.71 24.06
C ALA A 34 -9.73 8.12 24.54
N ALA A 35 -8.47 8.31 24.97
CA ALA A 35 -7.93 9.62 25.32
C ALA A 35 -7.94 10.60 24.14
N LYS A 36 -7.43 10.19 22.97
CA LYS A 36 -7.37 11.03 21.76
C LYS A 36 -8.76 11.44 21.29
N VAL A 37 -9.72 10.52 21.25
CA VAL A 37 -11.11 10.85 20.87
C VAL A 37 -11.76 11.76 21.91
N GLN A 38 -11.51 11.54 23.21
CA GLN A 38 -12.01 12.45 24.24
C GLN A 38 -11.42 13.87 24.11
N GLU A 39 -10.15 14.00 23.73
CA GLU A 39 -9.52 15.28 23.43
C GLU A 39 -10.19 15.97 22.22
N LEU A 40 -10.37 15.24 21.12
CA LEU A 40 -11.07 15.73 19.93
C LEU A 40 -12.52 16.16 20.24
N MET A 41 -13.22 15.42 21.10
CA MET A 41 -14.58 15.77 21.53
C MET A 41 -14.64 17.07 22.35
N LYS A 42 -13.57 17.38 23.09
CA LYS A 42 -13.44 18.63 23.87
C LYS A 42 -12.94 19.81 23.02
N SER A 43 -12.24 19.54 21.92
CA SER A 43 -11.68 20.55 21.03
C SER A 43 -12.74 21.35 20.27
N ASP A 44 -12.48 22.64 20.03
CA ASP A 44 -13.34 23.52 19.22
C ASP A 44 -13.15 23.32 17.71
N VAL A 45 -12.14 22.55 17.29
CA VAL A 45 -11.85 22.31 15.86
C VAL A 45 -12.72 21.21 15.24
N VAL A 46 -13.44 20.43 16.04
CA VAL A 46 -14.38 19.39 15.55
C VAL A 46 -15.80 19.96 15.54
N SER A 47 -16.50 19.82 14.42
CA SER A 47 -17.85 20.37 14.28
C SER A 47 -18.85 19.74 15.27
N PRO A 48 -19.86 20.48 15.74
CA PRO A 48 -20.91 19.91 16.60
C PRO A 48 -21.59 18.68 16.00
N GLN A 49 -21.75 18.66 14.67
CA GLN A 49 -22.35 17.55 13.94
C GLN A 49 -21.44 16.31 13.97
N THR A 50 -20.14 16.46 13.71
CA THR A 50 -19.19 15.34 13.83
C THR A 50 -19.10 14.84 15.27
N LYS A 51 -19.12 15.73 16.27
CA LYS A 51 -19.19 15.30 17.69
C LYS A 51 -20.42 14.44 17.98
N ALA A 52 -21.58 14.79 17.40
CA ALA A 52 -22.78 13.97 17.52
C ALA A 52 -22.58 12.57 16.90
N CYS A 53 -21.97 12.48 15.72
CA CYS A 53 -21.61 11.20 15.09
C CYS A 53 -20.69 10.37 15.99
N LEU A 54 -19.60 10.97 16.49
CA LEU A 54 -18.60 10.30 17.32
C LEU A 54 -19.17 9.76 18.62
N SER A 55 -20.09 10.50 19.25
CA SER A 55 -20.73 10.09 20.51
C SER A 55 -21.42 8.71 20.44
N CYS A 56 -21.89 8.33 19.25
CA CYS A 56 -22.50 7.05 18.97
C CYS A 56 -21.51 6.07 18.31
N HIS A 57 -20.82 6.49 17.24
CA HIS A 57 -19.96 5.61 16.45
C HIS A 57 -18.74 5.07 17.20
N ILE A 58 -18.29 5.72 18.28
CA ILE A 58 -17.25 5.14 19.14
C ILE A 58 -17.70 3.84 19.82
N GLN A 59 -19.01 3.68 20.05
CA GLN A 59 -19.58 2.50 20.70
C GLN A 59 -19.91 1.41 19.68
N TYR A 60 -20.43 1.78 18.51
CA TYR A 60 -20.94 0.83 17.51
C TYR A 60 -19.94 0.48 16.40
N THR A 61 -19.03 1.40 16.06
CA THR A 61 -18.00 1.20 15.02
C THR A 61 -16.66 1.80 15.45
N PRO A 62 -16.07 1.34 16.57
CA PRO A 62 -14.85 1.92 17.13
C PRO A 62 -13.66 1.94 16.17
N GLY A 63 -13.53 0.94 15.29
CA GLY A 63 -12.46 0.89 14.28
C GLY A 63 -12.53 2.04 13.26
N ILE A 64 -13.74 2.45 12.83
CA ILE A 64 -13.91 3.61 11.94
C ILE A 64 -13.48 4.90 12.64
N VAL A 65 -13.85 5.04 13.91
CA VAL A 65 -13.45 6.20 14.72
C VAL A 65 -11.95 6.23 14.95
N TYR A 66 -11.33 5.07 15.20
CA TYR A 66 -9.87 4.93 15.33
C TYR A 66 -9.14 5.41 14.07
N ASP A 67 -9.53 4.88 12.92
CA ASP A 67 -8.93 5.24 11.63
C ASP A 67 -9.05 6.74 11.37
N TRP A 68 -10.27 7.29 11.52
CA TRP A 68 -10.49 8.72 11.32
C TRP A 68 -9.69 9.57 12.30
N ALA A 69 -9.69 9.25 13.59
CA ALA A 69 -8.98 10.02 14.61
C ALA A 69 -7.46 10.06 14.38
N ASN A 70 -6.92 9.09 13.65
CA ASN A 70 -5.49 9.04 13.26
C ASN A 70 -5.23 9.57 11.84
N SER A 71 -6.24 10.05 11.14
CA SER A 71 -6.11 10.64 9.82
C SER A 71 -5.65 12.10 9.88
N LYS A 72 -4.99 12.57 8.82
CA LYS A 72 -4.73 14.01 8.62
C LYS A 72 -6.02 14.82 8.45
N HIS A 73 -7.11 14.18 8.03
CA HIS A 73 -8.43 14.81 7.94
C HIS A 73 -8.99 15.20 9.31
N ALA A 74 -8.63 14.51 10.39
CA ALA A 74 -8.98 14.91 11.76
C ALA A 74 -8.08 16.01 12.33
N GLU A 75 -7.01 16.39 11.63
CA GLU A 75 -6.02 17.38 12.08
C GLU A 75 -6.04 18.66 11.24
N MET A 76 -6.41 18.57 9.96
CA MET A 76 -6.31 19.67 8.99
C MET A 76 -7.68 20.24 8.62
N THR A 77 -7.74 21.57 8.54
CA THR A 77 -8.88 22.30 7.99
C THR A 77 -8.70 22.53 6.48
N PRO A 78 -9.77 22.87 5.73
CA PRO A 78 -9.64 23.26 4.32
C PRO A 78 -8.70 24.45 4.09
N ALA A 79 -8.60 25.38 5.04
CA ALA A 79 -7.66 26.50 4.95
C ALA A 79 -6.19 26.01 5.00
N ALA A 80 -5.89 25.05 5.87
CA ALA A 80 -4.56 24.43 5.92
C ALA A 80 -4.23 23.68 4.62
N LEU A 81 -5.22 23.05 3.98
CA LEU A 81 -5.06 22.44 2.65
C LEU A 81 -4.78 23.49 1.56
N ALA A 82 -5.48 24.63 1.58
CA ALA A 82 -5.25 25.74 0.66
C ALA A 82 -3.80 26.25 0.76
N ASP A 83 -3.26 26.34 1.98
CA ASP A 83 -1.87 26.73 2.20
C ASP A 83 -0.89 25.64 1.75
N LEU A 84 -1.25 24.37 1.91
CA LEU A 84 -0.46 23.26 1.36
C LEU A 84 -0.36 23.35 -0.17
N TYR A 85 -1.46 23.62 -0.89
CA TYR A 85 -1.42 23.82 -2.34
C TYR A 85 -0.46 24.93 -2.78
N LYS A 86 -0.42 26.04 -2.03
CA LYS A 86 0.54 27.13 -2.28
C LYS A 86 1.97 26.67 -2.02
N ALA A 87 2.20 25.95 -0.93
CA ALA A 87 3.52 25.42 -0.56
C ALA A 87 4.05 24.38 -1.57
N ILE A 88 3.17 23.57 -2.16
CA ILE A 88 3.54 22.58 -3.18
C ILE A 88 3.51 23.12 -4.62
N GLY A 89 3.51 24.45 -4.79
CA GLY A 89 3.68 25.08 -6.10
C GLY A 89 2.48 24.95 -7.04
N THR A 90 1.28 24.71 -6.50
CA THR A 90 0.03 24.68 -7.27
C THR A 90 -1.06 25.58 -6.65
N PRO A 91 -0.76 26.87 -6.38
CA PRO A 91 -1.66 27.79 -5.67
C PRO A 91 -3.00 28.01 -6.40
N GLU A 92 -3.04 27.87 -7.71
CA GLU A 92 -4.25 28.03 -8.53
C GLU A 92 -5.37 27.04 -8.17
N TRP A 93 -5.03 25.92 -7.52
CA TRP A 93 -6.01 24.94 -7.04
C TRP A 93 -6.57 25.28 -5.66
N ALA A 94 -5.87 26.10 -4.87
CA ALA A 94 -6.40 26.61 -3.60
C ALA A 94 -7.67 27.46 -3.82
N ASP A 95 -7.69 28.26 -4.89
CA ASP A 95 -8.83 29.11 -5.23
C ASP A 95 -10.05 28.32 -5.72
N LYS A 96 -9.83 27.08 -6.18
CA LYS A 96 -10.85 26.15 -6.67
C LYS A 96 -11.49 25.30 -5.57
N ILE A 97 -10.99 25.36 -4.33
CA ILE A 97 -11.71 24.79 -3.18
C ILE A 97 -13.10 25.42 -3.12
N ALA A 98 -14.14 24.62 -2.91
CA ALA A 98 -15.52 25.08 -2.93
C ALA A 98 -15.74 26.21 -1.91
N ASP A 99 -16.51 27.24 -2.27
CA ASP A 99 -16.66 28.45 -1.46
C ASP A 99 -17.13 28.18 -0.02
N LYS A 100 -17.97 27.14 0.16
CA LYS A 100 -18.44 26.69 1.48
C LYS A 100 -17.32 26.22 2.41
N PHE A 101 -16.15 25.85 1.88
CA PHE A 101 -15.00 25.37 2.63
C PHE A 101 -13.89 26.42 2.83
N LYS A 102 -13.87 27.52 2.06
CA LYS A 102 -12.80 28.53 2.12
C LYS A 102 -12.59 29.15 3.51
N ASN A 103 -13.66 29.34 4.28
CA ASN A 103 -13.63 29.89 5.65
C ASN A 103 -14.18 28.89 6.68
N TYR A 104 -14.07 27.59 6.39
CA TYR A 104 -14.61 26.55 7.24
C TYR A 104 -13.61 26.22 8.36
N ASN A 105 -13.99 26.48 9.60
CA ASN A 105 -13.10 26.44 10.76
C ASN A 105 -12.93 25.05 11.38
N TYR A 106 -13.64 24.04 10.88
CA TYR A 106 -13.58 22.69 11.42
C TYR A 106 -12.69 21.77 10.57
N VAL A 107 -12.11 20.78 11.22
CA VAL A 107 -11.45 19.65 10.56
C VAL A 107 -12.46 18.80 9.79
N ILE A 108 -11.97 17.96 8.90
CA ILE A 108 -12.82 17.07 8.08
C ILE A 108 -13.24 15.85 8.91
N GLY A 109 -14.42 15.95 9.51
CA GLY A 109 -15.05 14.91 10.31
C GLY A 109 -16.06 14.04 9.56
N CYS A 110 -16.78 13.20 10.32
CA CYS A 110 -17.82 12.32 9.78
C CYS A 110 -18.89 13.08 8.99
N TYR A 111 -19.39 14.20 9.55
CA TYR A 111 -20.45 14.98 8.93
C TYR A 111 -19.95 15.77 7.72
N GLU A 112 -18.70 16.22 7.74
CA GLU A 112 -18.10 17.01 6.66
C GLU A 112 -18.01 16.22 5.34
N CYS A 113 -17.82 14.89 5.44
CA CYS A 113 -17.88 14.00 4.28
C CYS A 113 -19.29 13.43 4.04
N HIS A 114 -19.94 12.86 5.05
CA HIS A 114 -21.17 12.11 4.83
C HIS A 114 -22.43 12.99 4.81
N GLY A 115 -22.43 14.13 5.49
CA GLY A 115 -23.63 14.95 5.72
C GLY A 115 -23.65 16.32 5.01
N MET A 116 -22.50 16.87 4.62
CA MET A 116 -22.42 18.18 3.95
C MET A 116 -22.87 18.19 2.48
N PHE A 117 -23.14 17.01 1.91
CA PHE A 117 -23.65 16.84 0.55
C PHE A 117 -25.12 16.38 0.54
N LYS A 118 -25.83 16.52 1.67
CA LYS A 118 -27.24 16.16 1.81
C LYS A 118 -28.21 16.84 0.85
N GLU A 119 -27.86 18.03 0.36
CA GLU A 119 -28.66 18.78 -0.62
C GLU A 119 -28.26 18.43 -2.07
N ALA A 120 -27.25 17.58 -2.25
CA ALA A 120 -26.89 17.09 -3.57
C ALA A 120 -27.99 16.17 -4.07
N ASP A 121 -28.40 16.42 -5.32
CA ASP A 121 -29.39 15.61 -6.02
C ASP A 121 -28.80 14.22 -6.32
N ARG A 122 -29.02 13.26 -5.41
CA ARG A 122 -28.40 11.93 -5.36
C ARG A 122 -29.41 10.84 -4.95
N PRO A 123 -29.40 9.68 -5.62
CA PRO A 123 -30.33 8.58 -5.29
C PRO A 123 -30.00 7.89 -3.97
N ASP A 124 -28.76 7.97 -3.50
CA ASP A 124 -28.25 7.24 -2.33
C ASP A 124 -28.28 8.05 -1.01
N VAL A 125 -29.02 9.16 -0.99
CA VAL A 125 -29.24 9.95 0.23
C VAL A 125 -30.15 9.22 1.21
N ILE A 126 -29.70 9.15 2.46
CA ILE A 126 -30.48 8.71 3.61
C ILE A 126 -31.05 9.95 4.29
N GLU A 127 -32.37 10.11 4.20
CA GLU A 127 -33.09 11.30 4.69
C GLU A 127 -33.04 11.47 6.22
N ASN A 128 -32.86 10.37 6.96
CA ASN A 128 -32.77 10.41 8.40
C ASN A 128 -31.86 9.31 8.94
N HIS A 129 -30.70 9.72 9.43
CA HIS A 129 -29.75 8.95 10.21
C HIS A 129 -29.54 9.68 11.54
N PHE A 130 -30.44 9.42 12.50
CA PHE A 130 -30.45 10.06 13.83
C PHE A 130 -30.50 11.59 13.81
N GLY A 131 -31.38 12.14 12.97
CA GLY A 131 -31.57 13.59 12.82
C GLY A 131 -30.67 14.24 11.76
N TYR A 132 -29.78 13.46 11.13
CA TYR A 132 -28.90 13.94 10.05
C TYR A 132 -29.27 13.31 8.72
N LYS A 133 -29.21 14.10 7.66
CA LYS A 133 -29.20 13.58 6.28
C LYS A 133 -27.77 13.22 5.92
N ILE A 134 -27.55 12.00 5.43
CA ILE A 134 -26.21 11.51 5.09
C ILE A 134 -26.22 10.69 3.79
N VAL A 135 -25.05 10.54 3.19
CA VAL A 135 -24.77 9.53 2.16
C VAL A 135 -23.87 8.45 2.74
N THR A 136 -24.06 7.20 2.34
CA THR A 136 -23.16 6.11 2.79
C THR A 136 -21.86 6.12 1.98
N ILE A 137 -21.95 6.35 0.68
CA ILE A 137 -20.79 6.38 -0.21
C ILE A 137 -20.37 7.83 -0.41
N VAL A 138 -19.21 8.20 0.13
CA VAL A 138 -18.54 9.45 -0.22
C VAL A 138 -17.84 9.23 -1.55
N THR A 139 -18.19 10.01 -2.55
CA THR A 139 -17.75 9.83 -3.94
C THR A 139 -16.57 10.73 -4.25
N ARG A 140 -16.00 10.57 -5.45
CA ARG A 140 -14.96 11.49 -5.91
C ARG A 140 -15.48 12.94 -6.04
N LYS A 141 -16.74 13.15 -6.45
CA LYS A 141 -17.34 14.50 -6.49
C LYS A 141 -17.44 15.16 -5.12
N ASP A 142 -17.65 14.37 -4.07
CA ASP A 142 -17.63 14.89 -2.70
C ASP A 142 -16.21 15.33 -2.32
N CYS A 143 -15.21 14.51 -2.66
CA CYS A 143 -13.78 14.81 -2.42
C CYS A 143 -13.33 16.06 -3.20
N SER A 144 -13.83 16.27 -4.42
CA SER A 144 -13.43 17.37 -5.32
C SER A 144 -13.73 18.77 -4.76
N GLN A 145 -14.58 18.85 -3.74
CA GLN A 145 -14.95 20.10 -3.08
C GLN A 145 -13.79 20.69 -2.27
N CYS A 146 -12.89 19.84 -1.76
CA CYS A 146 -11.64 20.24 -1.11
C CYS A 146 -10.41 19.88 -1.97
N HIS A 147 -10.50 18.82 -2.77
CA HIS A 147 -9.41 18.29 -3.60
C HIS A 147 -9.71 18.41 -5.11
N PRO A 148 -9.89 19.63 -5.64
CA PRO A 148 -10.30 19.83 -7.03
C PRO A 148 -9.23 19.35 -8.03
N LYS A 149 -7.94 19.46 -7.67
CA LYS A 149 -6.82 19.03 -8.49
C LYS A 149 -6.82 17.52 -8.67
N GLU A 150 -6.78 16.79 -7.56
CA GLU A 150 -6.66 15.33 -7.55
C GLU A 150 -7.87 14.67 -8.21
N SER A 151 -9.07 15.23 -7.97
CA SER A 151 -10.31 14.78 -8.62
C SER A 151 -10.27 14.97 -10.14
N ALA A 152 -9.87 16.15 -10.62
CA ALA A 152 -9.77 16.41 -12.04
C ALA A 152 -8.75 15.47 -12.69
N GLU A 153 -7.54 15.39 -12.14
CA GLU A 153 -6.45 14.55 -12.67
C GLU A 153 -6.85 13.06 -12.77
N ILE A 154 -7.38 12.45 -11.70
CA ILE A 154 -7.72 11.01 -11.72
C ILE A 154 -8.86 10.70 -12.71
N SER A 155 -9.79 11.64 -12.92
CA SER A 155 -10.95 11.45 -13.82
C SER A 155 -10.57 11.26 -15.29
N TRP A 156 -9.35 11.67 -15.67
CA TRP A 156 -8.77 11.52 -17.01
C TRP A 156 -7.96 10.23 -17.19
N THR A 157 -7.96 9.33 -16.21
CA THR A 157 -7.19 8.08 -16.26
C THR A 157 -8.10 6.87 -16.48
N TRP A 158 -7.50 5.71 -16.79
CA TRP A 158 -8.24 4.44 -16.77
C TRP A 158 -8.72 4.01 -15.40
N HIS A 159 -8.12 4.56 -14.34
CA HIS A 159 -8.62 4.37 -12.98
C HIS A 159 -9.96 5.08 -12.77
N ALA A 160 -10.47 5.85 -13.73
CA ALA A 160 -11.85 6.35 -13.72
C ALA A 160 -12.82 5.57 -14.63
N THR A 161 -12.32 4.89 -15.67
CA THR A 161 -13.17 4.27 -16.71
C THR A 161 -13.10 2.75 -16.79
N GLY A 162 -12.18 2.11 -16.08
CA GLY A 162 -11.92 0.67 -16.10
C GLY A 162 -13.17 -0.21 -15.97
N SER A 163 -14.15 0.15 -15.13
CA SER A 163 -15.39 -0.61 -14.92
C SER A 163 -16.27 -0.65 -16.18
N VAL A 164 -16.55 0.50 -16.80
CA VAL A 164 -17.42 0.59 -17.99
C VAL A 164 -16.70 0.13 -19.26
N MET A 165 -15.37 0.15 -19.27
CA MET A 165 -14.52 -0.26 -20.39
C MET A 165 -14.21 -1.75 -20.42
N SER A 166 -14.20 -2.41 -19.26
CA SER A 166 -13.90 -3.83 -19.11
C SER A 166 -15.17 -4.60 -18.72
N PRO A 167 -15.59 -4.69 -17.44
CA PRO A 167 -16.70 -5.55 -17.08
C PRO A 167 -18.04 -5.14 -17.65
N PHE A 168 -18.38 -3.86 -17.64
CA PHE A 168 -19.70 -3.40 -18.05
C PHE A 168 -19.75 -2.88 -19.49
N LYS A 169 -18.78 -3.29 -20.30
CA LYS A 169 -18.64 -2.89 -21.70
C LYS A 169 -19.91 -3.11 -22.54
N PRO A 170 -20.58 -4.27 -22.53
CA PRO A 170 -21.77 -4.47 -23.34
C PRO A 170 -22.89 -3.47 -23.02
N TRP A 171 -23.15 -3.27 -21.72
CA TRP A 171 -24.16 -2.34 -21.23
C TRP A 171 -23.80 -0.89 -21.59
N TYR A 172 -22.58 -0.47 -21.31
CA TYR A 172 -22.11 0.88 -21.63
C TYR A 172 -22.17 1.16 -23.14
N LEU A 173 -21.67 0.23 -23.97
CA LEU A 173 -21.67 0.39 -25.43
C LEU A 173 -23.08 0.49 -26.02
N GLY A 174 -24.05 -0.22 -25.46
CA GLY A 174 -25.45 -0.14 -25.89
C GLY A 174 -26.00 1.26 -25.68
N ILE A 175 -25.78 1.85 -24.50
CA ILE A 175 -26.16 3.24 -24.19
C ILE A 175 -25.49 4.22 -25.15
N LEU A 176 -24.19 4.08 -25.38
CA LEU A 176 -23.45 4.97 -26.27
C LEU A 176 -23.96 4.90 -27.72
N LYS A 177 -24.25 3.69 -28.23
CA LYS A 177 -24.78 3.50 -29.58
C LYS A 177 -26.19 4.08 -29.72
N TRP A 178 -27.05 3.89 -28.72
CA TRP A 178 -28.37 4.49 -28.69
C TRP A 178 -28.28 6.02 -28.67
N ALA A 179 -27.46 6.60 -27.80
CA ALA A 179 -27.31 8.05 -27.73
C ALA A 179 -26.79 8.63 -29.07
N LYS A 180 -25.86 7.94 -29.74
CA LYS A 180 -25.42 8.31 -31.09
C LYS A 180 -26.56 8.21 -32.12
N SER A 181 -27.44 7.22 -32.05
CA SER A 181 -28.59 7.13 -32.96
C SER A 181 -29.63 8.23 -32.72
N GLN A 182 -29.67 8.82 -31.52
CA GLN A 182 -30.45 10.02 -31.22
C GLN A 182 -29.82 11.32 -31.76
N GLY A 183 -28.66 11.25 -32.44
CA GLY A 183 -27.97 12.40 -33.00
C GLY A 183 -26.87 13.00 -32.11
N ALA A 184 -26.46 12.31 -31.03
CA ALA A 184 -25.31 12.76 -30.24
C ALA A 184 -24.00 12.66 -31.05
N ASP A 185 -23.31 13.79 -31.19
CA ASP A 185 -22.02 13.88 -31.86
C ASP A 185 -21.18 15.01 -31.22
N PRO A 186 -20.02 14.72 -30.61
CA PRO A 186 -19.15 15.74 -30.01
C PRO A 186 -18.58 16.74 -31.03
N PHE A 187 -18.60 16.41 -32.32
CA PHE A 187 -18.06 17.22 -33.42
C PHE A 187 -19.15 17.75 -34.36
N GLY A 188 -20.41 17.55 -34.00
CA GLY A 188 -21.59 18.03 -34.72
C GLY A 188 -21.89 19.51 -34.46
N ASP A 189 -23.11 19.91 -34.78
CA ASP A 189 -23.62 21.24 -34.42
C ASP A 189 -23.87 21.37 -32.90
N ALA A 190 -24.36 22.54 -32.47
CA ALA A 190 -24.62 22.81 -31.06
C ALA A 190 -25.63 21.82 -30.43
N GLN A 191 -26.62 21.36 -31.19
CA GLN A 191 -27.61 20.41 -30.69
C GLN A 191 -27.00 19.03 -30.52
N ALA A 192 -26.25 18.55 -31.51
CA ALA A 192 -25.57 17.27 -31.46
C ALA A 192 -24.52 17.21 -30.33
N LYS A 193 -23.78 18.31 -30.12
CA LYS A 193 -22.82 18.45 -29.02
C LYS A 193 -23.52 18.44 -27.66
N ALA A 194 -24.63 19.16 -27.51
CA ALA A 194 -25.42 19.15 -26.27
C ALA A 194 -25.97 17.75 -25.95
N LEU A 195 -26.39 16.99 -26.97
CA LEU A 195 -26.81 15.59 -26.79
C LEU A 195 -25.63 14.69 -26.36
N TYR A 196 -24.44 14.89 -26.91
CA TYR A 196 -23.23 14.19 -26.47
C TYR A 196 -22.93 14.46 -24.99
N GLU A 197 -22.85 15.74 -24.59
CA GLU A 197 -22.55 16.13 -23.21
C GLU A 197 -23.63 15.68 -22.22
N LYS A 198 -24.87 15.51 -22.70
CA LYS A 198 -25.97 14.96 -21.91
C LYS A 198 -25.80 13.48 -21.61
N TYR A 199 -25.40 12.66 -22.59
CA TYR A 199 -25.46 11.19 -22.47
C TYR A 199 -24.12 10.52 -22.19
N PHE A 200 -23.00 11.16 -22.51
CA PHE A 200 -21.66 10.58 -22.41
C PHE A 200 -20.86 11.22 -21.26
N PRO A 201 -19.88 10.49 -20.67
CA PRO A 201 -18.75 11.13 -20.01
C PRO A 201 -18.03 12.03 -21.03
N PRO A 202 -17.95 13.35 -20.82
CA PRO A 202 -17.65 14.32 -21.89
C PRO A 202 -16.15 14.43 -22.23
N TYR A 203 -15.43 13.31 -22.38
CA TYR A 203 -13.99 13.30 -22.68
C TYR A 203 -13.60 14.02 -23.97
N LEU A 204 -14.49 14.09 -24.97
CA LEU A 204 -14.20 14.68 -26.28
C LEU A 204 -14.58 16.16 -26.40
N THR A 205 -15.27 16.72 -25.41
CA THR A 205 -15.66 18.15 -25.39
C THR A 205 -15.04 18.93 -24.24
N LYS A 206 -14.29 18.24 -23.37
CA LYS A 206 -13.63 18.77 -22.19
C LYS A 206 -12.11 18.75 -22.31
N GLN A 207 -11.44 19.52 -21.47
CA GLN A 207 -9.99 19.68 -21.52
C GLN A 207 -9.32 18.98 -20.32
N ARG A 208 -8.33 18.13 -20.62
CA ARG A 208 -7.47 17.48 -19.61
C ARG A 208 -6.69 18.55 -18.84
N ASP A 209 -6.39 18.28 -17.57
CA ASP A 209 -5.76 19.19 -16.61
C ASP A 209 -6.59 20.45 -16.23
N VAL A 210 -7.81 20.57 -16.75
CA VAL A 210 -8.69 21.72 -16.51
C VAL A 210 -10.04 21.28 -15.97
N ASP A 211 -10.70 20.37 -16.69
CA ASP A 211 -12.06 19.93 -16.40
C ASP A 211 -12.06 18.63 -15.60
N ASP A 212 -13.00 18.52 -14.65
CA ASP A 212 -13.34 17.28 -13.98
C ASP A 212 -14.37 16.47 -14.77
N ILE A 213 -14.10 15.20 -15.06
CA ILE A 213 -14.99 14.34 -15.86
C ILE A 213 -15.91 13.53 -14.97
N ASN A 214 -17.22 13.65 -15.24
CA ASN A 214 -18.26 12.89 -14.55
C ASN A 214 -19.30 12.41 -15.56
N TRP A 215 -20.00 11.33 -15.23
CA TRP A 215 -21.11 10.82 -16.04
C TRP A 215 -22.45 11.18 -15.42
N ASN A 216 -22.87 12.43 -15.55
CA ASN A 216 -24.11 12.94 -14.95
C ASN A 216 -25.36 12.18 -15.40
N PHE A 217 -25.37 11.62 -16.62
CA PHE A 217 -26.48 10.77 -17.07
C PHE A 217 -26.62 9.48 -16.25
N TYR A 218 -25.51 8.90 -15.78
CA TYR A 218 -25.56 7.72 -14.93
C TYR A 218 -26.31 7.98 -13.63
N LYS A 219 -26.21 9.19 -13.08
CA LYS A 219 -26.99 9.58 -11.90
C LYS A 219 -28.50 9.49 -12.15
N GLU A 220 -28.95 9.93 -13.32
CA GLU A 220 -30.35 9.83 -13.73
C GLU A 220 -30.76 8.38 -13.98
N ILE A 221 -29.85 7.57 -14.55
CA ILE A 221 -30.02 6.11 -14.65
C ILE A 221 -30.18 5.47 -13.26
N ALA A 222 -29.32 5.82 -12.30
CA ALA A 222 -29.36 5.26 -10.95
C ALA A 222 -30.68 5.59 -10.22
N LYS A 223 -31.17 6.84 -10.35
CA LYS A 223 -32.51 7.22 -9.85
C LYS A 223 -33.62 6.44 -10.54
N ALA A 224 -33.55 6.33 -11.86
CA ALA A 224 -34.57 5.65 -12.66
C ALA A 224 -34.66 4.15 -12.32
N ILE A 225 -33.51 3.49 -12.13
CA ILE A 225 -33.44 2.09 -11.69
C ILE A 225 -33.99 1.97 -10.27
N MET A 226 -33.57 2.83 -9.34
CA MET A 226 -34.06 2.79 -7.97
C MET A 226 -35.59 2.91 -7.91
N GLN A 227 -36.17 3.89 -8.61
CA GLN A 227 -37.61 4.06 -8.70
C GLN A 227 -38.29 2.81 -9.29
N TYR A 228 -37.73 2.24 -10.35
CA TYR A 228 -38.26 1.02 -10.96
C TYR A 228 -38.22 -0.17 -10.00
N MET A 229 -37.12 -0.35 -9.26
CA MET A 229 -36.97 -1.43 -8.29
C MET A 229 -37.89 -1.28 -7.08
N GLU A 230 -38.18 -0.05 -6.65
CA GLU A 230 -39.08 0.22 -5.53
C GLU A 230 -40.57 0.12 -5.91
N THR A 231 -40.92 0.51 -7.13
CA THR A 231 -42.34 0.67 -7.55
C THR A 231 -42.82 -0.35 -8.58
N GLY A 232 -41.90 -1.01 -9.29
CA GLY A 232 -42.18 -1.82 -10.48
C GLY A 232 -42.58 -1.02 -11.73
N GLN A 233 -42.63 0.31 -11.67
CA GLN A 233 -43.09 1.16 -12.77
C GLN A 233 -41.96 1.56 -13.71
N GLU A 234 -42.11 1.28 -15.01
CA GLU A 234 -41.14 1.68 -16.03
C GLU A 234 -41.25 3.17 -16.36
N ASN A 235 -40.20 3.93 -16.05
CA ASN A 235 -40.00 5.29 -16.55
C ASN A 235 -39.30 5.28 -17.93
N ASP A 236 -39.19 6.45 -18.55
CA ASP A 236 -38.64 6.59 -19.90
C ASP A 236 -37.16 6.18 -19.99
N ILE A 237 -36.37 6.39 -18.93
CA ILE A 237 -34.97 5.94 -18.88
C ILE A 237 -34.91 4.41 -18.84
N VAL A 238 -35.76 3.74 -18.06
CA VAL A 238 -35.81 2.27 -18.01
C VAL A 238 -36.22 1.68 -19.35
N LYS A 239 -37.21 2.27 -20.04
CA LYS A 239 -37.60 1.87 -21.39
C LYS A 239 -36.44 2.05 -22.38
N MET A 240 -35.74 3.19 -22.29
CA MET A 240 -34.55 3.46 -23.09
C MET A 240 -33.43 2.45 -22.82
N LEU A 241 -33.16 2.08 -21.56
CA LEU A 241 -32.13 1.09 -21.23
C LEU A 241 -32.47 -0.29 -21.83
N LYS A 242 -33.75 -0.70 -21.75
CA LYS A 242 -34.22 -1.95 -22.39
C LYS A 242 -34.07 -1.90 -23.91
N GLU A 243 -34.40 -0.78 -24.55
CA GLU A 243 -34.21 -0.57 -25.98
C GLU A 243 -32.72 -0.59 -26.38
N ALA A 244 -31.89 0.13 -25.62
CA ALA A 244 -30.48 0.36 -25.94
C ALA A 244 -29.58 -0.84 -25.64
N THR A 245 -29.89 -1.57 -24.57
CA THR A 245 -28.99 -2.61 -24.02
C THR A 245 -29.65 -3.98 -23.88
N GLY A 246 -30.97 -4.06 -23.94
CA GLY A 246 -31.71 -5.27 -23.54
C GLY A 246 -31.75 -5.50 -22.03
N MET A 247 -31.28 -4.54 -21.23
CA MET A 247 -31.10 -4.65 -19.78
C MET A 247 -31.65 -3.41 -19.07
N VAL A 248 -32.14 -3.57 -17.85
CA VAL A 248 -32.46 -2.46 -16.94
C VAL A 248 -31.24 -2.08 -16.11
N THR A 249 -30.52 -3.08 -15.62
CA THR A 249 -29.28 -2.88 -14.86
C THR A 249 -28.10 -3.51 -15.59
N PRO A 250 -26.87 -2.99 -15.38
CA PRO A 250 -25.66 -3.65 -15.90
C PRO A 250 -25.47 -5.10 -15.40
N TYR A 251 -26.21 -5.52 -14.37
CA TYR A 251 -26.14 -6.85 -13.77
C TYR A 251 -27.21 -7.82 -14.28
N ASP A 252 -28.13 -7.36 -15.14
CA ASP A 252 -29.06 -8.25 -15.85
C ASP A 252 -28.33 -9.10 -16.90
N TYR A 253 -27.09 -8.71 -17.23
CA TYR A 253 -26.27 -9.39 -18.20
C TYR A 253 -25.87 -10.79 -17.74
N ASP A 254 -26.09 -11.80 -18.60
CA ASP A 254 -25.61 -13.15 -18.35
C ASP A 254 -24.10 -13.23 -18.66
N TRP A 255 -23.31 -13.08 -17.60
CA TRP A 255 -21.85 -13.15 -17.61
C TRP A 255 -21.28 -14.45 -18.19
N LYS A 256 -22.08 -15.50 -18.37
CA LYS A 256 -21.67 -16.72 -19.07
C LYS A 256 -21.41 -16.51 -20.55
N THR A 257 -22.15 -15.60 -21.16
CA THR A 257 -22.09 -15.35 -22.61
C THR A 257 -20.94 -14.43 -22.99
N PHE A 258 -20.26 -13.86 -21.99
CA PHE A 258 -19.17 -12.93 -22.20
C PHE A 258 -17.83 -13.64 -22.14
N ILE A 259 -17.26 -13.78 -23.33
CA ILE A 259 -15.92 -14.26 -23.52
C ILE A 259 -15.07 -13.05 -23.84
N SER A 260 -14.10 -12.80 -22.98
CA SER A 260 -13.15 -11.72 -23.15
C SER A 260 -11.75 -12.26 -22.95
N PRO A 261 -10.77 -11.79 -23.72
CA PRO A 261 -9.38 -12.05 -23.40
C PRO A 261 -8.97 -11.52 -22.02
N LEU A 262 -9.68 -10.55 -21.44
CA LEU A 262 -9.43 -10.17 -20.05
C LEU A 262 -9.92 -11.23 -19.05
N TRP A 263 -10.84 -12.13 -19.46
CA TRP A 263 -11.44 -13.20 -18.63
C TRP A 263 -11.28 -14.55 -19.33
N PRO A 264 -10.05 -15.05 -19.45
CA PRO A 264 -9.75 -16.27 -20.21
C PRO A 264 -10.52 -17.48 -19.69
N ALA A 265 -10.76 -17.55 -18.37
CA ALA A 265 -11.54 -18.62 -17.75
C ALA A 265 -12.96 -18.72 -18.34
N SER A 266 -13.62 -17.59 -18.64
CA SER A 266 -14.93 -17.64 -19.31
C SER A 266 -14.84 -18.28 -20.70
N GLY A 267 -13.77 -18.02 -21.45
CA GLY A 267 -13.54 -18.63 -22.77
C GLY A 267 -13.32 -20.14 -22.68
N VAL A 268 -12.43 -20.56 -21.78
CA VAL A 268 -12.13 -21.98 -21.53
C VAL A 268 -13.35 -22.73 -21.03
N LEU A 269 -14.08 -22.15 -20.07
CA LEU A 269 -15.33 -22.73 -19.55
C LEU A 269 -16.41 -22.81 -20.63
N ASN A 270 -16.41 -21.87 -21.57
CA ASN A 270 -17.32 -21.83 -22.70
C ASN A 270 -16.80 -22.61 -23.92
N THR A 271 -16.03 -23.67 -23.74
CA THR A 271 -15.46 -24.44 -24.85
C THR A 271 -16.50 -25.03 -25.79
N THR A 272 -16.18 -25.06 -27.09
CA THR A 272 -17.01 -25.73 -28.11
C THR A 272 -16.58 -27.15 -28.43
N LEU A 273 -15.46 -27.63 -27.87
CA LEU A 273 -14.83 -28.90 -28.26
C LEU A 273 -15.73 -30.12 -28.01
N LEU A 274 -16.27 -30.28 -26.80
CA LEU A 274 -17.17 -31.40 -26.50
C LEU A 274 -18.46 -31.34 -27.32
N ASN A 275 -18.97 -30.13 -27.59
CA ASN A 275 -20.11 -29.92 -28.46
C ASN A 275 -19.84 -30.40 -29.89
N LYS A 276 -18.66 -30.07 -30.46
CA LYS A 276 -18.22 -30.56 -31.79
C LYS A 276 -18.12 -32.08 -31.83
N MET A 277 -17.78 -32.72 -30.72
CA MET A 277 -17.69 -34.19 -30.59
C MET A 277 -19.02 -34.88 -30.24
N GLY A 278 -20.09 -34.11 -29.98
CA GLY A 278 -21.36 -34.66 -29.50
C GLY A 278 -21.30 -35.26 -28.10
N ILE A 279 -20.27 -34.93 -27.30
CA ILE A 279 -20.07 -35.47 -25.95
C ILE A 279 -20.82 -34.62 -24.93
N LYS A 280 -21.61 -35.28 -24.08
CA LYS A 280 -22.27 -34.66 -22.93
C LYS A 280 -21.89 -35.39 -21.64
N ILE A 281 -21.63 -34.61 -20.59
CA ILE A 281 -21.27 -35.13 -19.26
C ILE A 281 -22.39 -34.73 -18.30
N ALA A 282 -22.89 -35.70 -17.53
CA ALA A 282 -23.85 -35.42 -16.47
C ALA A 282 -23.12 -34.81 -15.26
N VAL A 283 -23.45 -33.57 -14.93
CA VAL A 283 -22.89 -32.85 -13.78
C VAL A 283 -24.01 -32.51 -12.81
N THR A 284 -23.82 -32.87 -11.54
CA THR A 284 -24.71 -32.48 -10.44
C THR A 284 -23.97 -31.50 -9.54
N SER A 285 -24.55 -30.33 -9.31
CA SER A 285 -23.98 -29.32 -8.43
C SER A 285 -24.45 -29.50 -6.97
N ILE A 286 -23.82 -28.78 -6.04
CA ILE A 286 -24.10 -28.88 -4.61
C ILE A 286 -25.56 -28.49 -4.25
N ASP A 287 -26.22 -27.71 -5.10
CA ASP A 287 -27.64 -27.37 -4.95
C ASP A 287 -28.60 -28.49 -5.40
N GLY A 288 -28.07 -29.64 -5.84
CA GLY A 288 -28.82 -30.79 -6.31
C GLY A 288 -29.27 -30.71 -7.77
N ASN A 289 -29.06 -29.59 -8.46
CA ASN A 289 -29.38 -29.50 -9.89
C ASN A 289 -28.42 -30.36 -10.70
N SER A 290 -28.99 -31.24 -11.53
CA SER A 290 -28.23 -32.13 -12.42
C SER A 290 -28.57 -31.87 -13.88
N LYS A 291 -27.55 -31.76 -14.74
CA LYS A 291 -27.72 -31.55 -16.18
C LYS A 291 -26.63 -32.24 -16.98
N ALA A 292 -27.01 -32.88 -18.08
CA ALA A 292 -26.07 -33.33 -19.11
C ALA A 292 -25.64 -32.12 -19.97
N ILE A 293 -24.37 -31.74 -19.85
CA ILE A 293 -23.80 -30.53 -20.47
C ILE A 293 -22.57 -30.89 -21.30
N SER A 294 -22.33 -30.12 -22.36
CA SER A 294 -21.07 -30.19 -23.12
C SER A 294 -20.12 -29.05 -22.74
N ASN A 295 -20.60 -28.12 -21.92
CA ASN A 295 -19.93 -26.88 -21.57
C ASN A 295 -20.38 -26.46 -20.17
N VAL A 296 -19.44 -26.09 -19.31
CA VAL A 296 -19.72 -25.78 -17.89
C VAL A 296 -20.73 -24.64 -17.74
N MET A 297 -20.70 -23.67 -18.66
CA MET A 297 -21.64 -22.54 -18.67
C MET A 297 -23.09 -22.97 -18.87
N GLU A 298 -23.34 -24.12 -19.52
CA GLU A 298 -24.71 -24.64 -19.73
C GLU A 298 -25.37 -25.12 -18.42
N HIS A 299 -24.58 -25.34 -17.35
CA HIS A 299 -25.12 -25.76 -16.06
C HIS A 299 -26.03 -24.66 -15.47
N PRO A 300 -27.28 -24.97 -15.07
CA PRO A 300 -28.26 -23.96 -14.66
C PRO A 300 -27.81 -23.15 -13.44
N SER A 301 -27.07 -23.78 -12.52
CA SER A 301 -26.57 -23.16 -11.29
C SER A 301 -25.24 -22.42 -11.45
N PHE A 302 -24.50 -22.65 -12.53
CA PHE A 302 -23.31 -21.85 -12.79
C PHE A 302 -23.75 -20.42 -13.08
N ARG A 303 -23.07 -19.40 -12.55
CA ARG A 303 -23.42 -17.97 -12.75
C ARG A 303 -22.22 -17.09 -13.08
N ASN A 304 -21.05 -17.71 -13.26
CA ASN A 304 -19.79 -17.00 -13.43
C ASN A 304 -19.46 -16.04 -12.26
N GLY A 305 -19.81 -16.44 -11.03
CA GLY A 305 -19.76 -15.56 -9.86
C GLY A 305 -18.35 -15.11 -9.41
N TYR A 306 -17.29 -15.76 -9.91
CA TYR A 306 -15.92 -15.38 -9.53
C TYR A 306 -15.57 -13.94 -9.94
N ILE A 307 -16.23 -13.39 -10.97
CA ILE A 307 -15.96 -12.02 -11.47
C ILE A 307 -16.12 -10.96 -10.38
N TYR A 308 -17.03 -11.20 -9.42
CA TYR A 308 -17.30 -10.28 -8.30
C TYR A 308 -16.14 -10.20 -7.32
N HIS A 309 -15.42 -11.31 -7.11
CA HIS A 309 -14.30 -11.41 -6.18
C HIS A 309 -12.92 -11.37 -6.86
N ALA A 310 -12.90 -11.10 -8.17
CA ALA A 310 -11.68 -11.00 -8.95
C ALA A 310 -11.66 -9.66 -9.71
N CYS A 311 -12.25 -9.64 -10.90
CA CYS A 311 -12.13 -8.51 -11.82
C CYS A 311 -12.69 -7.22 -11.23
N PHE A 312 -13.83 -7.30 -10.55
CA PHE A 312 -14.52 -6.12 -10.03
C PHE A 312 -13.78 -5.50 -8.84
N GLU A 313 -13.03 -6.29 -8.06
CA GLU A 313 -12.25 -5.78 -6.93
C GLU A 313 -11.16 -4.80 -7.38
N CYS A 314 -10.60 -4.99 -8.58
CA CYS A 314 -9.59 -4.10 -9.16
C CYS A 314 -10.19 -3.04 -10.10
N HIS A 315 -11.00 -3.47 -11.08
CA HIS A 315 -11.56 -2.57 -12.11
C HIS A 315 -12.72 -1.71 -11.61
N GLY A 316 -13.29 -2.05 -10.47
CA GLY A 316 -14.45 -1.35 -9.93
C GLY A 316 -15.78 -1.84 -10.48
N THR A 317 -16.83 -1.58 -9.71
CA THR A 317 -18.22 -1.91 -10.03
C THR A 317 -19.00 -0.70 -10.55
N VAL A 318 -20.18 -0.96 -11.10
CA VAL A 318 -21.21 0.07 -11.31
C VAL A 318 -22.18 0.01 -10.13
N VAL A 319 -22.22 1.03 -9.28
CA VAL A 319 -22.99 0.98 -8.02
C VAL A 319 -24.44 1.37 -8.28
N VAL A 320 -25.36 0.44 -8.04
CA VAL A 320 -26.79 0.58 -8.34
C VAL A 320 -27.61 0.61 -7.04
N PRO A 321 -28.17 1.76 -6.64
CA PRO A 321 -29.16 1.80 -5.56
C PRO A 321 -30.47 1.18 -6.04
N TYR A 322 -31.05 0.27 -5.24
CA TYR A 322 -32.27 -0.44 -5.63
C TYR A 322 -33.39 -0.40 -4.60
N LYS A 323 -33.11 0.00 -3.35
CA LYS A 323 -34.14 0.09 -2.30
C LYS A 323 -33.69 0.95 -1.12
N LYS A 324 -34.57 1.77 -0.57
CA LYS A 324 -34.44 2.33 0.80
C LYS A 324 -35.10 1.39 1.81
N GLU A 325 -34.41 1.13 2.92
CA GLU A 325 -34.95 0.26 3.97
C GLU A 325 -34.46 0.64 5.37
N THR A 326 -35.26 0.26 6.37
CA THR A 326 -34.88 0.32 7.78
C THR A 326 -34.47 -1.07 8.24
N VAL A 327 -33.29 -1.19 8.84
CA VAL A 327 -32.76 -2.45 9.38
C VAL A 327 -32.49 -2.33 10.87
N THR A 328 -32.49 -3.46 11.57
CA THR A 328 -32.12 -3.52 12.99
C THR A 328 -30.66 -3.95 13.14
N ILE A 329 -29.82 -3.10 13.73
CA ILE A 329 -28.40 -3.37 14.02
C ILE A 329 -28.22 -3.23 15.52
N ASN A 330 -27.83 -4.30 16.21
CA ASN A 330 -27.63 -4.31 17.67
C ASN A 330 -28.83 -3.72 18.46
N GLY A 331 -30.07 -4.01 18.02
CA GLY A 331 -31.30 -3.50 18.63
C GLY A 331 -31.70 -2.08 18.22
N MET A 332 -30.91 -1.40 17.41
CA MET A 332 -31.16 -0.04 16.91
C MET A 332 -31.75 -0.06 15.50
N GLN A 333 -32.80 0.72 15.25
CA GLN A 333 -33.35 0.91 13.91
C GLN A 333 -32.50 1.92 13.12
N VAL A 334 -31.98 1.50 11.98
CA VAL A 334 -31.09 2.30 11.12
C VAL A 334 -31.63 2.30 9.70
N ASN A 335 -31.84 3.50 9.14
CA ASN A 335 -32.19 3.64 7.73
C ASN A 335 -30.94 3.51 6.87
N ARG A 336 -31.03 2.74 5.78
CA ARG A 336 -29.97 2.57 4.79
C ARG A 336 -30.52 2.53 3.37
N VAL A 337 -29.63 2.70 2.41
CA VAL A 337 -29.88 2.39 0.99
C VAL A 337 -29.23 1.05 0.68
N ALA A 338 -30.01 0.12 0.13
CA ALA A 338 -29.51 -1.13 -0.40
C ALA A 338 -28.90 -0.87 -1.78
N LEU A 339 -27.67 -1.36 -1.95
CA LEU A 339 -26.81 -1.07 -3.09
C LEU A 339 -26.32 -2.38 -3.68
N TRP A 340 -26.35 -2.49 -5.01
CA TRP A 340 -25.69 -3.57 -5.73
C TRP A 340 -24.36 -3.08 -6.30
N GLY A 341 -23.36 -3.97 -6.35
CA GLY A 341 -21.98 -3.60 -6.67
C GLY A 341 -21.23 -2.93 -5.52
N TRP A 342 -21.76 -2.98 -4.29
CA TRP A 342 -21.12 -2.47 -3.07
C TRP A 342 -21.15 -3.56 -1.97
N PRO A 343 -20.10 -3.74 -1.14
CA PRO A 343 -18.85 -2.97 -1.07
C PRO A 343 -17.94 -3.21 -2.28
N ASN A 344 -17.24 -2.15 -2.70
CA ASN A 344 -16.21 -2.23 -3.73
C ASN A 344 -15.22 -1.08 -3.58
N ASN A 345 -13.93 -1.36 -3.76
CA ASN A 345 -12.86 -0.37 -3.72
C ASN A 345 -12.02 -0.35 -5.00
N GLY A 346 -12.48 -1.00 -6.07
CA GLY A 346 -11.79 -1.00 -7.34
C GLY A 346 -11.71 0.40 -7.92
N ALA A 347 -10.56 0.72 -8.51
CA ALA A 347 -10.18 2.09 -8.79
C ALA A 347 -11.22 2.84 -9.64
N ALA A 348 -11.79 2.17 -10.65
CA ALA A 348 -12.75 2.75 -11.59
C ALA A 348 -14.23 2.51 -11.23
N ARG A 349 -14.55 2.42 -9.94
CA ARG A 349 -15.95 2.34 -9.49
C ARG A 349 -16.76 3.52 -10.03
N LEU A 350 -17.96 3.25 -10.55
CA LEU A 350 -18.93 4.24 -10.99
C LEU A 350 -19.98 4.42 -9.88
N ASP A 351 -19.97 5.59 -9.24
CA ASP A 351 -20.81 5.88 -8.07
C ASP A 351 -22.20 6.42 -8.46
N PRO A 352 -23.21 6.32 -7.56
CA PRO A 352 -24.59 6.68 -7.86
C PRO A 352 -24.84 8.14 -8.24
N ASP A 353 -23.89 9.04 -7.93
CA ASP A 353 -23.95 10.46 -8.30
C ASP A 353 -23.33 10.75 -9.68
N GLY A 354 -22.87 9.71 -10.39
CA GLY A 354 -22.19 9.79 -11.68
C GLY A 354 -20.69 10.05 -11.59
N SER A 355 -20.08 9.98 -10.40
CA SER A 355 -18.63 10.04 -10.26
C SER A 355 -17.98 8.82 -10.90
N LEU A 356 -16.97 9.06 -11.73
CA LEU A 356 -16.14 8.02 -12.34
C LEU A 356 -14.83 7.89 -11.57
N GLY A 357 -14.58 6.73 -10.97
CA GLY A 357 -13.41 6.45 -10.16
C GLY A 357 -13.61 6.71 -8.67
N THR A 358 -12.80 6.03 -7.84
CA THR A 358 -12.85 6.13 -6.38
C THR A 358 -11.55 6.61 -5.77
N CYS A 359 -11.65 7.47 -4.75
CA CYS A 359 -10.49 8.02 -4.04
C CYS A 359 -9.93 7.05 -2.98
N THR A 360 -10.61 5.97 -2.64
CA THR A 360 -10.19 5.09 -1.54
C THR A 360 -9.36 3.88 -1.99
N ALA A 361 -9.05 3.76 -3.28
CA ALA A 361 -8.28 2.63 -3.82
C ALA A 361 -6.84 2.57 -3.28
N CYS A 362 -6.15 3.72 -3.20
CA CYS A 362 -4.74 3.79 -2.80
C CYS A 362 -4.56 4.23 -1.33
N HIS A 363 -5.43 5.10 -0.82
CA HIS A 363 -5.46 5.49 0.59
C HIS A 363 -6.84 5.22 1.16
N PRO A 364 -7.11 3.96 1.56
CA PRO A 364 -8.37 3.53 2.14
C PRO A 364 -8.92 4.46 3.24
N ARG A 365 -10.25 4.55 3.24
CA ARG A 365 -10.99 5.12 4.37
C ARG A 365 -10.80 4.23 5.61
N HIS A 366 -10.79 4.74 6.83
CA HIS A 366 -11.02 6.16 7.19
C HIS A 366 -9.73 6.88 7.61
N LEU A 367 -8.58 6.22 7.45
CA LEU A 367 -7.28 6.78 7.77
C LEU A 367 -6.77 7.74 6.68
N PHE A 368 -7.08 7.45 5.40
CA PHE A 368 -6.66 8.24 4.24
C PHE A 368 -5.16 8.57 4.27
N SER A 369 -4.34 7.58 4.63
CA SER A 369 -2.92 7.76 4.89
C SER A 369 -2.11 7.94 3.61
N ILE A 370 -1.33 9.02 3.52
CA ILE A 370 -0.37 9.19 2.42
C ILE A 370 0.78 8.17 2.51
N LYS A 371 1.15 7.74 3.72
CA LYS A 371 2.08 6.63 3.91
C LYS A 371 1.56 5.38 3.20
N GLN A 372 0.31 5.00 3.44
CA GLN A 372 -0.31 3.86 2.76
C GLN A 372 -0.35 4.04 1.24
N ALA A 373 -0.67 5.24 0.75
CA ALA A 373 -0.62 5.55 -0.69
C ALA A 373 0.79 5.44 -1.30
N ARG A 374 1.84 5.69 -0.51
CA ARG A 374 3.24 5.67 -0.95
C ARG A 374 3.89 4.29 -0.83
N GLU A 375 3.36 3.45 0.05
CA GLU A 375 3.84 2.08 0.20
C GLU A 375 3.45 1.22 -1.02
N PRO A 376 4.39 0.41 -1.56
CA PRO A 376 4.14 -0.47 -2.70
C PRO A 376 2.93 -1.40 -2.54
N TRP A 377 2.67 -1.88 -1.32
CA TRP A 377 1.60 -2.86 -1.05
C TRP A 377 0.20 -2.38 -1.42
N THR A 378 -0.10 -1.08 -1.31
CA THR A 378 -1.43 -0.60 -1.73
C THR A 378 -1.65 -0.74 -3.22
N CYS A 379 -0.59 -0.60 -4.03
CA CYS A 379 -0.64 -0.85 -5.47
C CYS A 379 -0.74 -2.35 -5.74
N GLY A 380 -0.05 -3.15 -4.93
CA GLY A 380 -0.04 -4.62 -4.98
C GLY A 380 -1.40 -5.29 -4.74
N GLN A 381 -2.42 -4.58 -4.27
CA GLN A 381 -3.80 -5.11 -4.26
C GLN A 381 -4.30 -5.45 -5.68
N CYS A 382 -3.91 -4.64 -6.67
CA CYS A 382 -4.42 -4.74 -8.04
C CYS A 382 -3.32 -4.98 -9.09
N HIS A 383 -2.11 -4.48 -8.85
CA HIS A 383 -0.96 -4.59 -9.75
C HIS A 383 -0.06 -5.75 -9.35
N LEU A 384 -0.61 -6.95 -9.46
CA LEU A 384 0.00 -8.22 -9.09
C LEU A 384 -0.36 -9.31 -10.09
N GLY A 385 0.25 -10.48 -9.90
CA GLY A 385 -0.13 -11.72 -10.55
C GLY A 385 0.28 -11.78 -12.01
N TYR A 386 -0.26 -12.77 -12.70
CA TYR A 386 0.31 -13.22 -13.96
C TYR A 386 0.27 -12.23 -15.11
N ASP A 387 -0.66 -11.28 -15.10
CA ASP A 387 -0.91 -10.38 -16.21
C ASP A 387 -0.37 -8.96 -16.02
N HIS A 388 -0.05 -8.55 -14.81
CA HIS A 388 0.67 -7.30 -14.56
C HIS A 388 1.34 -7.35 -13.18
N PRO A 389 2.41 -8.16 -13.03
CA PRO A 389 3.06 -8.42 -11.74
C PRO A 389 3.97 -7.26 -11.32
N HIS A 390 3.42 -6.05 -11.24
CA HIS A 390 4.24 -4.87 -10.96
C HIS A 390 4.83 -4.92 -9.55
N ILE A 391 4.07 -5.44 -8.57
CA ILE A 391 4.57 -5.56 -7.20
C ILE A 391 5.69 -6.60 -7.11
N GLU A 392 5.55 -7.76 -7.76
CA GLU A 392 6.59 -8.81 -7.77
C GLU A 392 7.86 -8.34 -8.51
N ILE A 393 7.67 -7.62 -9.64
CA ILE A 393 8.78 -6.99 -10.36
C ILE A 393 9.48 -5.94 -9.47
N TYR A 394 8.70 -5.13 -8.75
CA TYR A 394 9.25 -4.11 -7.86
C TYR A 394 10.05 -4.75 -6.73
N GLU A 395 9.51 -5.78 -6.08
CA GLU A 395 10.15 -6.54 -5.00
C GLU A 395 11.50 -7.11 -5.42
N GLU A 396 11.61 -7.73 -6.61
CA GLU A 396 12.90 -8.27 -7.07
C GLU A 396 13.91 -7.18 -7.46
N SER A 397 13.42 -6.00 -7.87
CA SER A 397 14.27 -4.89 -8.30
C SER A 397 15.14 -4.38 -7.15
N LYS A 398 16.27 -3.73 -7.47
CA LYS A 398 17.08 -3.08 -6.42
C LYS A 398 16.33 -1.97 -5.68
N HIS A 399 15.31 -1.36 -6.29
CA HIS A 399 14.49 -0.37 -5.61
C HIS A 399 13.64 -1.01 -4.50
N GLY A 400 12.95 -2.11 -4.78
CA GLY A 400 12.16 -2.84 -3.78
C GLY A 400 13.02 -3.44 -2.69
N ASN A 401 14.16 -4.04 -3.04
CA ASN A 401 15.10 -4.57 -2.05
C ASN A 401 15.60 -3.50 -1.04
N ILE A 402 15.89 -2.28 -1.50
CA ILE A 402 16.34 -1.20 -0.61
C ILE A 402 15.17 -0.70 0.25
N TRP A 403 13.98 -0.56 -0.34
CA TRP A 403 12.79 -0.19 0.41
C TRP A 403 12.43 -1.22 1.50
N ASP A 404 12.49 -2.51 1.21
CA ASP A 404 12.18 -3.57 2.20
C ASP A 404 13.10 -3.49 3.42
N VAL A 405 14.39 -3.21 3.20
CA VAL A 405 15.39 -3.11 4.28
C VAL A 405 15.29 -1.79 5.06
N TYR A 406 15.12 -0.66 4.38
CA TYR A 406 15.29 0.68 4.99
C TYR A 406 13.99 1.49 5.08
N GLY A 407 12.90 1.06 4.44
CA GLY A 407 11.66 1.81 4.31
C GLY A 407 11.00 2.13 5.66
N LYS A 408 11.23 1.31 6.68
CA LYS A 408 10.74 1.57 8.05
C LYS A 408 11.35 2.83 8.68
N ASP A 409 12.54 3.25 8.24
CA ASP A 409 13.28 4.38 8.77
C ASP A 409 12.99 5.67 7.98
N TRP A 410 12.17 5.59 6.94
CA TRP A 410 11.80 6.72 6.09
C TRP A 410 10.70 7.58 6.71
N ASN A 411 10.72 8.87 6.36
CA ASN A 411 9.66 9.80 6.74
C ASN A 411 8.55 9.77 5.69
N TRP A 412 7.49 9.01 5.95
CA TRP A 412 6.41 8.78 4.99
C TRP A 412 5.37 9.90 4.87
N ASP A 413 5.31 10.81 5.84
CA ASP A 413 4.23 11.81 5.93
C ASP A 413 4.64 13.18 5.36
N GLN A 414 5.92 13.39 5.06
CA GLN A 414 6.44 14.66 4.55
C GLN A 414 5.91 14.97 3.14
N ILE A 415 5.44 16.21 2.92
CA ILE A 415 4.96 16.70 1.63
C ILE A 415 5.58 18.09 1.38
N PRO A 416 6.27 18.33 0.25
CA PRO A 416 6.71 17.34 -0.75
C PRO A 416 7.74 16.36 -0.18
N TRP A 417 7.91 15.19 -0.78
CA TRP A 417 8.80 14.14 -0.27
C TRP A 417 10.25 14.39 -0.74
N ARG A 418 11.22 14.48 0.19
CA ARG A 418 12.58 14.92 -0.15
C ARG A 418 13.52 13.73 -0.37
N VAL A 419 14.07 13.65 -1.57
CA VAL A 419 15.00 12.57 -1.95
C VAL A 419 16.31 12.71 -1.18
N GLY A 420 16.81 11.62 -0.59
CA GLY A 420 18.04 11.59 0.20
C GLY A 420 17.90 12.11 1.63
N VAL A 421 16.75 12.67 2.01
CA VAL A 421 16.45 13.14 3.37
C VAL A 421 15.33 12.32 3.99
N ASP A 422 14.20 12.19 3.29
CA ASP A 422 13.04 11.46 3.79
C ASP A 422 13.01 10.00 3.31
N PHE A 423 13.66 9.70 2.18
CA PHE A 423 13.76 8.36 1.59
C PHE A 423 14.98 8.26 0.65
N ASN A 424 15.44 7.04 0.36
CA ASN A 424 16.63 6.81 -0.50
C ASN A 424 16.44 5.78 -1.63
N ALA A 425 15.25 5.20 -1.80
CA ALA A 425 14.89 4.40 -2.98
C ALA A 425 13.45 4.69 -3.42
N PRO A 426 13.14 4.62 -4.73
CA PRO A 426 11.80 4.91 -5.19
C PRO A 426 10.81 3.79 -4.82
N THR A 427 9.56 4.15 -4.58
CA THR A 427 8.40 3.25 -4.60
C THR A 427 7.57 3.46 -5.87
N CYS A 428 6.48 2.70 -6.02
CA CYS A 428 5.49 2.92 -7.08
C CYS A 428 5.03 4.39 -7.12
N ALA A 429 4.72 4.96 -5.95
CA ALA A 429 4.26 6.34 -5.83
C ALA A 429 5.37 7.35 -6.16
N THR A 430 6.64 7.09 -5.83
CA THR A 430 7.75 7.98 -6.22
C THR A 430 7.78 8.17 -7.73
N CYS A 431 7.70 7.07 -8.48
CA CYS A 431 7.78 7.07 -9.94
C CYS A 431 6.51 7.59 -10.62
N HIS A 432 5.32 7.34 -10.05
CA HIS A 432 4.06 7.59 -10.76
C HIS A 432 3.21 8.76 -10.23
N MET A 433 3.36 9.20 -8.98
CA MET A 433 2.39 10.09 -8.35
C MET A 433 2.97 11.21 -7.49
N SER A 434 4.01 10.93 -6.71
CA SER A 434 4.44 11.79 -5.61
C SER A 434 5.06 13.10 -6.11
N ALA A 435 4.83 14.17 -5.32
CA ALA A 435 5.61 15.39 -5.39
C ALA A 435 6.97 15.14 -4.74
N LEU A 436 8.05 15.35 -5.49
CA LEU A 436 9.43 15.10 -5.06
C LEU A 436 10.20 16.42 -4.96
N ALA A 437 11.01 16.56 -3.93
CA ALA A 437 11.78 17.77 -3.64
C ALA A 437 13.24 17.49 -3.29
N ASP A 438 14.05 18.54 -3.35
CA ASP A 438 15.41 18.54 -2.81
C ASP A 438 15.42 18.61 -1.27
N ALA A 439 16.61 18.58 -0.67
CA ALA A 439 16.77 18.64 0.78
C ALA A 439 16.18 19.92 1.43
N ASN A 440 16.11 21.02 0.67
CA ASN A 440 15.57 22.31 1.13
C ASN A 440 14.05 22.41 0.93
N GLY A 441 13.42 21.38 0.33
CA GLY A 441 11.99 21.39 0.03
C GLY A 441 11.62 22.03 -1.30
N ASN A 442 12.59 22.39 -2.15
CA ASN A 442 12.30 22.89 -3.49
C ASN A 442 11.79 21.73 -4.36
N ILE A 443 10.65 21.92 -5.02
CA ILE A 443 10.00 20.88 -5.81
C ILE A 443 10.79 20.62 -7.09
N LEU A 444 11.19 19.38 -7.28
CA LEU A 444 11.90 18.90 -8.47
C LEU A 444 10.95 18.19 -9.44
N VAL A 445 9.97 17.45 -8.90
CA VAL A 445 8.94 16.78 -9.69
C VAL A 445 7.57 17.06 -9.07
N PRO A 446 6.63 17.69 -9.78
CA PRO A 446 5.28 17.92 -9.27
C PRO A 446 4.52 16.63 -9.01
N GLY A 447 3.72 16.62 -7.93
CA GLY A 447 2.81 15.51 -7.64
C GLY A 447 1.56 15.55 -8.52
N THR A 448 1.02 14.38 -8.84
CA THR A 448 -0.13 14.22 -9.73
C THR A 448 -0.94 12.95 -9.40
N HIS A 449 -2.25 13.01 -9.61
CA HIS A 449 -3.14 11.86 -9.70
C HIS A 449 -3.43 11.45 -11.15
N ASP A 450 -2.80 12.11 -12.12
CA ASP A 450 -2.87 11.72 -13.52
C ASP A 450 -1.83 10.63 -13.76
N LEU A 451 -2.27 9.38 -13.57
CA LEU A 451 -1.46 8.19 -13.74
C LEU A 451 -1.02 7.93 -15.18
N VAL A 452 -1.49 8.73 -16.14
CA VAL A 452 -1.08 8.68 -17.55
C VAL A 452 0.09 9.63 -17.82
N LYS A 453 0.28 10.66 -17.00
CA LYS A 453 1.24 11.77 -17.21
C LYS A 453 2.70 11.36 -17.36
N ARG A 454 3.09 10.19 -16.84
CA ARG A 454 4.47 9.66 -16.93
C ARG A 454 4.58 8.39 -17.77
N LEU A 455 3.53 8.02 -18.50
CA LEU A 455 3.47 6.79 -19.29
C LEU A 455 3.60 7.09 -20.79
N VAL A 456 4.64 6.54 -21.43
CA VAL A 456 4.78 6.60 -22.89
C VAL A 456 4.19 5.39 -23.61
N TRP A 457 4.18 4.23 -22.94
CA TRP A 457 3.69 2.97 -23.47
C TRP A 457 2.48 2.49 -22.70
N ASP A 458 1.53 1.95 -23.44
CA ASP A 458 0.47 1.10 -22.94
C ASP A 458 0.88 -0.36 -23.15
N GLN A 459 1.25 -1.02 -22.05
CA GLN A 459 1.83 -2.37 -22.04
C GLN A 459 0.77 -3.47 -21.81
N MET A 460 -0.51 -3.10 -21.69
CA MET A 460 -1.58 -4.03 -21.28
C MET A 460 -2.31 -4.68 -22.46
N HIS A 461 -1.97 -4.33 -23.70
CA HIS A 461 -2.67 -4.80 -24.89
C HIS A 461 -1.85 -5.85 -25.66
N PHE A 462 -2.48 -6.45 -26.68
CA PHE A 462 -1.87 -7.48 -27.52
C PHE A 462 -0.52 -7.02 -28.09
N PHE A 463 -0.53 -5.78 -28.58
CA PHE A 463 0.62 -5.07 -29.12
C PHE A 463 0.95 -3.90 -28.21
N SER A 464 2.21 -3.49 -28.25
CA SER A 464 2.67 -2.31 -27.53
C SER A 464 2.26 -1.07 -28.31
N ILE A 465 1.52 -0.17 -27.65
CA ILE A 465 0.95 1.01 -28.30
C ILE A 465 1.31 2.28 -27.50
N PRO A 466 1.48 3.43 -28.18
CA PRO A 466 1.68 4.70 -27.48
C PRO A 466 0.52 4.97 -26.53
N LYS A 467 0.80 5.53 -25.35
CA LYS A 467 -0.24 5.85 -24.38
C LYS A 467 -1.12 7.01 -24.87
N GLY A 468 -2.42 6.77 -25.01
CA GLY A 468 -3.39 7.77 -25.45
C GLY A 468 -3.79 8.77 -24.36
N ILE A 469 -4.15 9.99 -24.78
CA ILE A 469 -4.62 11.08 -23.90
C ILE A 469 -6.07 10.86 -23.46
N ILE A 470 -6.92 10.32 -24.35
CA ILE A 470 -8.30 9.98 -24.01
C ILE A 470 -8.32 8.57 -23.40
N PRO A 471 -8.78 8.39 -22.15
CA PRO A 471 -8.80 7.08 -21.50
C PRO A 471 -9.90 6.16 -22.06
N ASP A 472 -11.00 6.74 -22.54
CA ASP A 472 -12.19 6.03 -23.03
C ASP A 472 -12.03 5.58 -24.49
N LYS A 473 -11.51 4.36 -24.68
CA LYS A 473 -11.31 3.76 -26.00
C LYS A 473 -12.64 3.44 -26.73
N MET A 474 -13.78 3.40 -26.03
CA MET A 474 -15.08 3.09 -26.64
C MET A 474 -15.64 4.31 -27.34
N GLN A 475 -15.56 5.48 -26.70
CA GLN A 475 -15.89 6.76 -27.32
C GLN A 475 -14.94 7.08 -28.49
N GLN A 476 -13.63 6.83 -28.33
CA GLN A 476 -12.68 6.96 -29.44
C GLN A 476 -13.12 6.15 -30.66
N ALA A 477 -13.40 4.85 -30.46
CA ALA A 477 -13.83 3.98 -31.54
C ALA A 477 -15.17 4.40 -32.15
N LEU A 478 -16.10 4.88 -31.33
CA LEU A 478 -17.43 5.25 -31.78
C LEU A 478 -17.43 6.54 -32.61
N PHE A 479 -16.68 7.57 -32.21
CA PHE A 479 -16.73 8.89 -32.83
C PHE A 479 -15.64 9.14 -33.87
N TYR A 480 -14.44 8.60 -33.69
CA TYR A 480 -13.39 8.66 -34.72
C TYR A 480 -13.42 7.48 -35.69
N GLY A 481 -14.16 6.40 -35.37
CA GLY A 481 -14.19 5.20 -36.20
C GLY A 481 -12.86 4.45 -36.23
N TRP A 482 -12.07 4.55 -35.15
CA TRP A 482 -10.75 3.95 -35.03
C TRP A 482 -10.55 3.28 -33.67
N SER A 483 -9.97 2.09 -33.65
CA SER A 483 -9.73 1.33 -32.41
C SER A 483 -8.23 1.13 -32.19
N GLN A 484 -7.73 1.49 -31.01
CA GLN A 484 -6.33 1.28 -30.65
C GLN A 484 -5.90 -0.18 -30.63
N LEU A 485 -6.87 -1.07 -30.49
CA LEU A 485 -6.67 -2.52 -30.43
C LEU A 485 -6.62 -3.19 -31.80
N LYS A 486 -7.31 -2.62 -32.80
CA LYS A 486 -7.56 -3.26 -34.09
C LYS A 486 -7.07 -2.43 -35.29
N GLY A 487 -6.91 -1.13 -35.11
CA GLY A 487 -6.47 -0.19 -36.14
C GLY A 487 -4.95 -0.22 -36.28
N LYS A 488 -4.47 0.06 -37.50
CA LYS A 488 -3.03 0.20 -37.75
C LYS A 488 -2.57 1.61 -37.39
N LEU A 489 -1.30 1.74 -37.01
CA LEU A 489 -0.72 3.04 -36.67
C LEU A 489 -0.78 3.99 -37.88
N GLU A 490 -0.56 3.45 -39.09
CA GLU A 490 -0.63 4.21 -40.34
C GLU A 490 -2.03 4.81 -40.63
N ASP A 491 -3.11 4.23 -40.08
CA ASP A 491 -4.48 4.67 -40.33
C ASP A 491 -4.88 5.92 -39.51
N ILE A 492 -4.07 6.32 -38.54
CA ILE A 492 -4.43 7.37 -37.57
C ILE A 492 -4.61 8.73 -38.24
N GLU A 493 -3.74 9.07 -39.19
CA GLU A 493 -3.86 10.32 -39.95
C GLU A 493 -5.15 10.34 -40.78
N ALA A 494 -5.55 9.20 -41.36
CA ALA A 494 -6.80 9.07 -42.11
C ALA A 494 -8.06 9.18 -41.23
N LYS A 495 -7.90 9.11 -39.91
CA LYS A 495 -8.96 9.22 -38.90
C LYS A 495 -8.87 10.49 -38.08
N LYS A 496 -8.03 11.43 -38.51
CA LYS A 496 -7.97 12.78 -37.95
C LYS A 496 -9.32 13.50 -38.11
N ASN A 497 -9.70 14.25 -37.10
CA ASN A 497 -10.86 15.12 -37.11
C ASN A 497 -10.44 16.58 -36.92
N ASP A 498 -10.48 17.37 -38.01
CA ASP A 498 -10.08 18.78 -37.97
C ASP A 498 -11.03 19.68 -37.17
N LYS A 499 -12.24 19.21 -36.86
CA LYS A 499 -13.18 19.93 -35.98
C LYS A 499 -12.89 19.73 -34.50
N ALA A 500 -12.12 18.69 -34.14
CA ALA A 500 -11.72 18.49 -32.76
C ALA A 500 -10.62 19.51 -32.36
N PRO A 501 -10.60 19.98 -31.11
CA PRO A 501 -9.53 20.84 -30.61
C PRO A 501 -8.22 20.04 -30.45
N GLU A 502 -7.06 20.68 -30.61
CA GLU A 502 -5.78 20.06 -30.21
C GLU A 502 -5.76 19.82 -28.69
N PRO A 503 -5.17 18.71 -28.19
CA PRO A 503 -4.46 17.63 -28.91
C PRO A 503 -5.36 16.49 -29.43
N TYR A 504 -6.68 16.66 -29.38
CA TYR A 504 -7.68 15.62 -29.68
C TYR A 504 -8.05 15.52 -31.15
N LYS A 505 -7.30 16.13 -32.07
CA LYS A 505 -7.55 15.92 -33.51
C LYS A 505 -7.38 14.48 -33.94
N TYR A 506 -6.53 13.74 -33.25
CA TYR A 506 -6.24 12.35 -33.58
C TYR A 506 -6.94 11.39 -32.62
N PRO A 507 -7.43 10.23 -33.12
CA PRO A 507 -8.07 9.23 -32.27
C PRO A 507 -7.17 8.73 -31.15
N VAL A 508 -5.84 8.70 -31.40
CA VAL A 508 -4.80 8.58 -30.38
C VAL A 508 -3.62 9.45 -30.73
N PHE A 509 -2.84 9.78 -29.73
CA PHE A 509 -1.62 10.55 -29.91
C PHE A 509 -0.47 9.64 -30.37
N THR A 510 -0.02 9.80 -31.62
CA THR A 510 1.17 9.14 -32.15
C THR A 510 2.33 10.12 -32.18
N GLY A 511 3.21 10.00 -31.20
CA GLY A 511 4.44 10.79 -31.16
C GLY A 511 5.63 9.89 -30.94
N ILE A 512 5.81 8.88 -31.78
CA ILE A 512 6.91 7.91 -31.70
C ILE A 512 7.59 7.85 -33.06
N LYS A 513 8.92 8.00 -33.07
CA LYS A 513 9.75 7.85 -34.28
C LYS A 513 11.02 7.07 -33.94
N ILE A 514 11.34 6.05 -34.74
CA ILE A 514 12.65 5.40 -34.69
C ILE A 514 13.62 6.26 -35.50
N VAL A 515 14.66 6.78 -34.86
CA VAL A 515 15.63 7.72 -35.48
C VAL A 515 17.03 7.14 -35.66
N GLU A 516 17.35 6.09 -34.92
CA GLU A 516 18.58 5.31 -35.08
C GLU A 516 18.21 3.84 -35.16
N ASP A 517 18.75 3.14 -36.15
CA ASP A 517 18.48 1.73 -36.44
C ASP A 517 19.44 0.75 -35.73
N GLY A 518 20.38 1.25 -34.93
CA GLY A 518 21.44 0.45 -34.29
C GLY A 518 22.57 -0.01 -35.23
N GLY A 519 22.48 0.27 -36.52
CA GLY A 519 23.48 -0.13 -37.53
C GLY A 519 23.43 -1.62 -37.89
N LYS A 520 24.08 -1.98 -38.99
CA LYS A 520 24.12 -3.35 -39.52
C LYS A 520 25.27 -4.16 -38.91
N ILE A 521 25.17 -5.49 -39.03
CA ILE A 521 26.28 -6.39 -38.70
C ILE A 521 27.53 -5.96 -39.48
N GLY A 522 28.65 -5.80 -38.77
CA GLY A 522 29.92 -5.35 -39.34
C GLY A 522 30.13 -3.83 -39.33
N GLU A 523 29.10 -3.03 -39.07
CA GLU A 523 29.26 -1.58 -38.88
C GLU A 523 29.82 -1.27 -37.48
N THR A 524 30.66 -0.25 -37.39
CA THR A 524 31.23 0.29 -36.14
C THR A 524 30.29 1.29 -35.46
N LYS A 525 28.99 1.24 -35.78
CA LYS A 525 27.97 2.10 -35.17
C LYS A 525 27.68 1.59 -33.76
N PHE A 526 27.85 2.46 -32.77
CA PHE A 526 27.57 2.18 -31.36
C PHE A 526 26.77 3.33 -30.75
N PRO A 527 25.77 3.06 -29.89
CA PRO A 527 25.30 1.74 -29.48
C PRO A 527 24.46 1.04 -30.57
N ARG A 528 24.45 -0.30 -30.55
CA ARG A 528 23.74 -1.13 -31.54
C ARG A 528 22.25 -1.32 -31.25
N LEU A 529 21.65 -0.36 -30.57
CA LEU A 529 20.25 -0.38 -30.17
C LEU A 529 19.47 0.66 -30.95
N LEU A 530 18.19 0.40 -31.18
CA LEU A 530 17.30 1.42 -31.72
C LEU A 530 17.25 2.63 -30.77
N LYS A 531 17.03 3.82 -31.34
CA LYS A 531 16.66 5.01 -30.56
C LYS A 531 15.26 5.43 -30.95
N VAL A 532 14.38 5.47 -29.95
CA VAL A 532 13.02 5.97 -30.08
C VAL A 532 13.00 7.43 -29.62
N GLU A 533 12.52 8.32 -30.49
CA GLU A 533 12.23 9.70 -30.14
C GLU A 533 10.73 9.89 -29.98
N TYR A 534 10.37 10.60 -28.91
CA TYR A 534 8.99 10.95 -28.59
C TYR A 534 8.71 12.40 -28.99
N THR A 535 7.49 12.69 -29.43
CA THR A 535 7.03 14.06 -29.75
C THR A 535 5.76 14.42 -28.98
N GLY A 536 5.41 15.72 -28.97
CA GLY A 536 4.23 16.26 -28.29
C GLY A 536 4.05 15.76 -26.85
N GLU A 537 2.90 15.18 -26.54
CA GLU A 537 2.56 14.78 -25.17
C GLU A 537 3.42 13.62 -24.65
N LEU A 538 3.78 12.66 -25.51
CA LEU A 538 4.66 11.54 -25.11
C LEU A 538 6.07 12.02 -24.79
N ALA A 539 6.56 13.07 -25.46
CA ALA A 539 7.85 13.68 -25.13
C ALA A 539 7.85 14.26 -23.71
N LYS A 540 6.75 14.92 -23.32
CA LYS A 540 6.57 15.43 -21.96
C LYS A 540 6.52 14.28 -20.96
N HIS A 541 5.75 13.23 -21.24
CA HIS A 541 5.66 12.06 -20.37
C HIS A 541 7.04 11.40 -20.14
N ARG A 542 7.84 11.22 -21.20
CA ARG A 542 9.21 10.72 -21.09
C ARG A 542 10.08 11.64 -20.24
N ALA A 543 10.05 12.95 -20.53
CA ALA A 543 10.84 13.93 -19.80
C ALA A 543 10.51 13.97 -18.30
N GLU A 544 9.22 13.89 -17.94
CA GLU A 544 8.81 13.81 -16.53
C GLU A 544 9.30 12.54 -15.84
N MET A 545 9.22 11.38 -16.50
CA MET A 545 9.75 10.14 -15.95
C MET A 545 11.29 10.17 -15.81
N GLU A 546 12.00 10.71 -16.80
CA GLU A 546 13.45 10.90 -16.72
C GLU A 546 13.86 11.85 -15.60
N ALA A 547 13.05 12.89 -15.33
CA ALA A 547 13.30 13.82 -14.24
C ALA A 547 13.32 13.10 -12.88
N VAL A 548 12.43 12.11 -12.68
CA VAL A 548 12.44 11.26 -11.48
C VAL A 548 13.73 10.44 -11.40
N CYS A 549 14.14 9.78 -12.50
CA CYS A 549 15.37 8.98 -12.52
C CYS A 549 16.62 9.82 -12.22
N LYS A 550 16.67 11.04 -12.76
CA LYS A 550 17.79 11.98 -12.62
C LYS A 550 17.97 12.55 -11.21
N LEU A 551 17.02 12.28 -10.29
CA LEU A 551 17.19 12.60 -8.86
C LEU A 551 18.25 11.74 -8.18
N CYS A 552 18.48 10.52 -8.68
CA CYS A 552 19.43 9.56 -8.10
C CYS A 552 20.49 9.08 -9.10
N HIS A 553 20.21 9.15 -10.41
CA HIS A 553 21.08 8.62 -11.46
C HIS A 553 21.57 9.72 -12.41
N SER A 554 22.72 9.49 -13.06
CA SER A 554 23.20 10.39 -14.10
C SER A 554 22.29 10.37 -15.33
N SER A 555 22.34 11.43 -16.15
CA SER A 555 21.63 11.48 -17.43
C SER A 555 22.02 10.32 -18.34
N GLN A 556 23.32 10.02 -18.43
CA GLN A 556 23.84 8.92 -19.25
C GLN A 556 23.26 7.57 -18.83
N TRP A 557 23.14 7.30 -17.53
CA TRP A 557 22.53 6.06 -17.03
C TRP A 557 21.05 6.01 -17.42
N THR A 558 20.33 7.11 -17.21
CA THR A 558 18.89 7.23 -17.47
C THR A 558 18.57 7.04 -18.96
N GLU A 559 19.32 7.71 -19.85
CA GLU A 559 19.16 7.62 -21.30
C GLU A 559 19.46 6.21 -21.82
N ASN A 560 20.51 5.57 -21.29
CA ASN A 560 20.85 4.19 -21.65
C ASN A 560 19.77 3.21 -21.21
N PHE A 561 19.23 3.36 -19.99
CA PHE A 561 18.15 2.53 -19.49
C PHE A 561 16.92 2.59 -20.42
N PHE A 562 16.42 3.79 -20.73
CA PHE A 562 15.25 3.91 -21.58
C PHE A 562 15.50 3.47 -23.02
N ARG A 563 16.71 3.67 -23.56
CA ARG A 563 17.08 3.13 -24.87
C ARG A 563 16.97 1.60 -24.92
N THR A 564 17.48 0.91 -23.90
CA THR A 564 17.35 -0.56 -23.80
C THR A 564 15.92 -1.01 -23.55
N ALA A 565 15.15 -0.25 -22.77
CA ALA A 565 13.76 -0.58 -22.47
C ALA A 565 12.85 -0.44 -23.70
N ASP A 566 13.04 0.65 -24.46
CA ASP A 566 12.30 0.90 -25.70
C ASP A 566 12.65 -0.15 -26.78
N GLN A 567 13.90 -0.63 -26.84
CA GLN A 567 14.27 -1.75 -27.70
C GLN A 567 13.49 -3.03 -27.34
N ASN A 568 13.45 -3.41 -26.07
CA ASN A 568 12.73 -4.61 -25.63
C ASN A 568 11.23 -4.53 -25.94
N MET A 569 10.65 -3.33 -25.86
CA MET A 569 9.26 -3.10 -26.24
C MET A 569 9.00 -3.45 -27.71
N ILE A 570 9.93 -3.08 -28.60
CA ILE A 570 9.88 -3.36 -30.03
C ILE A 570 10.10 -4.86 -30.29
N ASP A 571 11.06 -5.47 -29.60
CA ASP A 571 11.35 -6.91 -29.73
C ASP A 571 10.13 -7.76 -29.36
N TYR A 572 9.45 -7.41 -28.26
CA TYR A 572 8.18 -8.03 -27.91
C TYR A 572 7.13 -7.86 -29.01
N ASP A 573 6.97 -6.64 -29.55
CA ASP A 573 5.94 -6.36 -30.55
C ASP A 573 6.14 -7.19 -31.83
N ILE A 574 7.40 -7.40 -32.24
CA ILE A 574 7.76 -8.29 -33.35
C ILE A 574 7.33 -9.74 -33.05
N VAL A 575 7.66 -10.26 -31.87
CA VAL A 575 7.29 -11.63 -31.44
C VAL A 575 5.77 -11.80 -31.39
N ALA A 576 5.06 -10.84 -30.79
CA ALA A 576 3.60 -10.89 -30.69
C ALA A 576 2.93 -10.84 -32.06
N ARG A 577 3.42 -9.98 -32.98
CA ARG A 577 2.88 -9.93 -34.37
C ARG A 577 3.14 -11.23 -35.12
N PHE A 578 4.30 -11.84 -34.95
CA PHE A 578 4.61 -13.14 -35.53
C PHE A 578 3.67 -14.23 -35.01
N ALA A 579 3.48 -14.33 -33.69
CA ALA A 579 2.55 -15.27 -33.07
C ALA A 579 1.10 -15.08 -33.57
N ASN A 580 0.62 -13.83 -33.61
CA ASN A 580 -0.71 -13.54 -34.14
C ASN A 580 -0.86 -13.93 -35.63
N ALA A 581 0.19 -13.76 -36.44
CA ALA A 581 0.17 -14.21 -37.84
C ALA A 581 0.08 -15.75 -37.96
N LEU A 582 0.72 -16.50 -37.05
CA LEU A 582 0.57 -17.96 -36.97
C LEU A 582 -0.87 -18.37 -36.62
N LEU A 583 -1.48 -17.69 -35.65
CA LEU A 583 -2.89 -17.95 -35.30
C LEU A 583 -3.83 -17.66 -36.49
N GLN A 584 -3.62 -16.54 -37.18
CA GLN A 584 -4.39 -16.20 -38.37
C GLN A 584 -4.22 -17.24 -39.49
N LEU A 585 -3.01 -17.80 -39.65
CA LEU A 585 -2.78 -18.90 -40.58
C LEU A 585 -3.56 -20.16 -40.17
N ALA A 586 -3.57 -20.52 -38.89
CA ALA A 586 -4.33 -21.67 -38.38
C ALA A 586 -5.83 -21.54 -38.67
N TRP A 587 -6.42 -20.37 -38.43
CA TRP A 587 -7.82 -20.09 -38.76
C TRP A 587 -8.07 -20.17 -40.27
N LYS A 588 -7.18 -19.57 -41.08
CA LYS A 588 -7.30 -19.60 -42.55
C LYS A 588 -7.25 -21.02 -43.10
N GLU A 589 -6.41 -21.87 -42.51
CA GLU A 589 -6.26 -23.27 -42.89
C GLU A 589 -7.33 -24.19 -42.27
N GLY A 590 -8.27 -23.64 -41.49
CA GLY A 590 -9.33 -24.43 -40.85
C GLY A 590 -8.84 -25.40 -39.78
N ILE A 591 -7.63 -25.17 -39.25
CA ILE A 591 -7.08 -25.94 -38.12
C ILE A 591 -7.81 -25.60 -36.82
N HIS A 592 -8.23 -24.34 -36.68
CA HIS A 592 -9.03 -23.82 -35.56
C HIS A 592 -10.21 -23.00 -36.08
N ASP A 593 -11.31 -22.93 -35.33
CA ASP A 593 -12.49 -22.11 -35.64
C ASP A 593 -12.44 -20.78 -34.87
N ASN A 594 -12.48 -19.66 -35.58
CA ASN A 594 -12.41 -18.32 -34.96
C ASN A 594 -13.75 -17.80 -34.42
N LYS A 595 -14.82 -18.60 -34.43
CA LYS A 595 -16.13 -18.21 -33.90
C LYS A 595 -16.16 -18.06 -32.38
N ASN A 596 -15.46 -18.95 -31.69
CA ASN A 596 -15.23 -18.86 -30.26
C ASN A 596 -13.75 -18.59 -30.06
N ILE A 597 -13.43 -17.56 -29.30
CA ILE A 597 -12.03 -17.20 -29.07
C ILE A 597 -11.66 -17.71 -27.68
N LEU A 598 -10.44 -18.25 -27.54
CA LEU A 598 -9.89 -18.75 -26.28
C LEU A 598 -10.48 -20.09 -25.82
N ASP A 599 -10.92 -20.93 -26.74
CA ASP A 599 -11.29 -22.32 -26.45
C ASP A 599 -10.41 -23.36 -27.14
N GLU A 600 -9.58 -22.96 -28.11
CA GLU A 600 -8.67 -23.85 -28.83
C GLU A 600 -7.19 -23.57 -28.52
N TYR A 601 -6.33 -24.59 -28.70
CA TYR A 601 -4.95 -24.57 -28.20
C TYR A 601 -4.12 -23.36 -28.64
N MET A 602 -4.09 -23.03 -29.94
CA MET A 602 -3.28 -21.90 -30.42
C MET A 602 -3.82 -20.55 -29.95
N GLU A 603 -5.12 -20.44 -29.68
CA GLU A 603 -5.72 -19.22 -29.14
C GLU A 603 -5.31 -19.02 -27.68
N ILE A 604 -5.25 -20.12 -26.92
CA ILE A 604 -4.73 -20.13 -25.55
C ILE A 604 -3.23 -19.81 -25.53
N MET A 605 -2.43 -20.36 -26.45
CA MET A 605 -1.00 -20.01 -26.55
C MET A 605 -0.80 -18.54 -26.93
N TRP A 606 -1.57 -18.04 -27.90
CA TRP A 606 -1.58 -16.62 -28.23
C TRP A 606 -1.93 -15.77 -27.01
N TYR A 607 -2.96 -16.15 -26.26
CA TYR A 607 -3.36 -15.49 -25.02
C TYR A 607 -2.22 -15.37 -24.02
N TYR A 608 -1.52 -16.46 -23.75
CA TYR A 608 -0.35 -16.45 -22.87
C TYR A 608 0.74 -15.51 -23.40
N ILE A 609 1.14 -15.68 -24.66
CA ILE A 609 2.18 -14.86 -25.32
C ILE A 609 1.96 -13.37 -25.10
N TRP A 610 0.73 -12.86 -25.24
CA TRP A 610 0.51 -11.42 -25.13
C TRP A 610 0.04 -10.95 -23.75
N HIS A 611 -0.82 -11.70 -23.04
CA HIS A 611 -1.49 -11.25 -21.82
C HIS A 611 -0.71 -11.59 -20.56
N HIS A 612 0.05 -12.68 -20.55
CA HIS A 612 0.77 -13.15 -19.37
C HIS A 612 2.24 -12.86 -19.58
N GLU A 613 2.97 -13.79 -20.19
CA GLU A 613 4.42 -13.76 -20.37
C GLU A 613 4.88 -12.50 -21.11
N GLY A 614 4.14 -12.08 -22.14
CA GLY A 614 4.42 -10.86 -22.88
C GLY A 614 4.28 -9.56 -22.08
N ARG A 615 3.31 -9.50 -21.16
CA ARG A 615 3.18 -8.36 -20.25
C ARG A 615 4.30 -8.40 -19.21
N ARG A 616 4.67 -9.57 -18.69
CA ARG A 616 5.81 -9.73 -17.77
C ARG A 616 7.12 -9.26 -18.40
N TRP A 617 7.39 -9.66 -19.63
CA TRP A 617 8.56 -9.21 -20.37
C TRP A 617 8.60 -7.67 -20.48
N ARG A 618 7.50 -7.05 -20.93
CA ARG A 618 7.42 -5.59 -21.09
C ARG A 618 7.55 -4.86 -19.75
N ASN A 619 6.77 -5.26 -18.75
CA ASN A 619 6.75 -4.62 -17.44
C ASN A 619 8.09 -4.81 -16.71
N GLY A 620 8.67 -6.01 -16.77
CA GLY A 620 9.94 -6.37 -16.12
C GLY A 620 11.08 -5.46 -16.57
N VAL A 621 11.16 -5.20 -17.88
CA VAL A 621 12.20 -4.31 -18.41
C VAL A 621 12.05 -2.86 -17.92
N TYR A 622 10.83 -2.31 -17.85
CA TYR A 622 10.63 -0.91 -17.43
C TYR A 622 10.74 -0.69 -15.92
N MET A 623 10.61 -1.74 -15.12
CA MET A 623 10.69 -1.65 -13.66
C MET A 623 11.92 -2.37 -13.08
N MET A 624 12.92 -2.65 -13.93
CA MET A 624 14.22 -3.22 -13.52
C MET A 624 14.09 -4.59 -12.83
N GLY A 625 13.15 -5.41 -13.29
CA GLY A 625 12.99 -6.80 -12.92
C GLY A 625 13.66 -7.73 -13.93
N PRO A 626 14.90 -8.19 -13.68
CA PRO A 626 15.62 -9.04 -14.62
C PRO A 626 14.99 -10.42 -14.80
N ASP A 627 14.35 -11.00 -13.77
CA ASP A 627 13.75 -12.34 -13.87
C ASP A 627 12.46 -12.27 -14.69
N PHE A 628 11.66 -11.23 -14.46
CA PHE A 628 10.46 -10.93 -15.26
C PHE A 628 10.76 -10.48 -16.68
N ALA A 629 11.90 -9.83 -16.92
CA ALA A 629 12.34 -9.53 -18.29
C ALA A 629 12.82 -10.80 -19.01
N HIS A 630 13.48 -11.71 -18.29
CA HIS A 630 14.14 -12.88 -18.87
C HIS A 630 13.33 -14.17 -18.73
N TRP A 631 13.37 -14.82 -17.56
CA TRP A 631 12.81 -16.16 -17.35
C TRP A 631 11.29 -16.16 -17.43
N PHE A 632 10.60 -15.31 -16.64
CA PHE A 632 9.14 -15.18 -16.71
C PHE A 632 8.66 -14.32 -17.90
N GLY A 633 9.59 -13.71 -18.62
CA GLY A 633 9.34 -12.82 -19.75
C GLY A 633 9.62 -13.48 -21.08
N ILE A 634 10.75 -13.11 -21.70
CA ILE A 634 11.09 -13.56 -23.06
C ILE A 634 11.25 -15.08 -23.18
N VAL A 635 11.79 -15.77 -22.16
CA VAL A 635 11.97 -17.23 -22.21
C VAL A 635 10.62 -17.93 -22.26
N ASP A 636 9.72 -17.64 -21.32
CA ASP A 636 8.38 -18.22 -21.36
C ASP A 636 7.61 -17.79 -22.63
N THR A 637 7.72 -16.54 -23.06
CA THR A 637 7.04 -16.04 -24.27
C THR A 637 7.53 -16.76 -25.54
N VAL A 638 8.84 -16.83 -25.75
CA VAL A 638 9.45 -17.27 -27.01
C VAL A 638 9.75 -18.78 -27.00
N MET A 639 10.48 -19.25 -25.99
CA MET A 639 10.93 -20.64 -25.95
C MET A 639 9.78 -21.58 -25.61
N ASP A 640 8.92 -21.20 -24.67
CA ASP A 640 7.81 -22.06 -24.24
C ASP A 640 6.55 -21.83 -25.11
N LYS A 641 5.87 -20.69 -24.98
CA LYS A 641 4.56 -20.49 -25.61
C LYS A 641 4.62 -20.42 -27.13
N LEU A 642 5.52 -19.60 -27.69
CA LEU A 642 5.66 -19.50 -29.15
C LEU A 642 6.25 -20.79 -29.76
N GLY A 643 7.21 -21.42 -29.09
CA GLY A 643 7.77 -22.72 -29.48
C GLY A 643 6.70 -23.81 -29.58
N ARG A 644 5.82 -23.91 -28.58
CA ARG A 644 4.64 -24.79 -28.58
C ARG A 644 3.68 -24.47 -29.72
N MET A 645 3.34 -23.19 -29.87
CA MET A 645 2.40 -22.72 -30.88
C MET A 645 2.89 -23.06 -32.30
N THR A 646 4.18 -22.87 -32.57
CA THR A 646 4.79 -23.18 -33.88
C THR A 646 4.87 -24.70 -34.11
N SER A 647 5.25 -25.47 -33.09
CA SER A 647 5.34 -26.94 -33.18
C SER A 647 3.98 -27.58 -33.42
N TYR A 648 2.94 -27.09 -32.73
CA TYR A 648 1.56 -27.51 -32.93
C TYR A 648 1.11 -27.21 -34.35
N LEU A 649 1.27 -25.96 -34.83
CA LEU A 649 0.85 -25.56 -36.16
C LEU A 649 1.56 -26.36 -37.25
N TYR A 650 2.87 -26.57 -37.12
CA TYR A 650 3.64 -27.41 -38.05
C TYR A 650 3.06 -28.82 -38.15
N THR A 651 2.78 -29.44 -37.01
CA THR A 651 2.24 -30.80 -36.93
C THR A 651 0.84 -30.87 -37.55
N ALA A 652 -0.04 -29.91 -37.22
CA ALA A 652 -1.40 -29.83 -37.74
C ALA A 652 -1.42 -29.63 -39.27
N LEU A 653 -0.57 -28.75 -39.81
CA LEU A 653 -0.43 -28.56 -41.26
C LEU A 653 0.07 -29.81 -41.96
N LYS A 654 1.04 -30.52 -41.35
CA LYS A 654 1.57 -31.76 -41.90
C LYS A 654 0.53 -32.88 -41.93
N ILE A 655 -0.28 -33.02 -40.87
CA ILE A 655 -1.41 -33.95 -40.83
C ILE A 655 -2.38 -33.64 -41.96
N LYS A 656 -2.80 -32.38 -42.09
CA LYS A 656 -3.73 -31.94 -43.14
C LYS A 656 -3.18 -32.24 -44.54
N GLN A 657 -1.89 -32.01 -44.77
CA GLN A 657 -1.22 -32.33 -46.04
C GLN A 657 -1.29 -33.83 -46.34
N ILE A 658 -0.89 -34.68 -45.38
CA ILE A 658 -0.91 -36.14 -45.54
C ILE A 658 -2.34 -36.66 -45.76
N GLU A 659 -3.34 -36.11 -45.06
CA GLU A 659 -4.75 -36.49 -45.27
C GLU A 659 -5.22 -36.16 -46.69
N THR A 660 -4.82 -34.99 -47.21
CA THR A 660 -5.13 -34.57 -48.58
C THR A 660 -4.46 -35.49 -49.61
N GLU A 661 -3.17 -35.80 -49.43
CA GLU A 661 -2.43 -36.72 -50.31
C GLU A 661 -3.03 -38.13 -50.26
N LEU A 662 -3.36 -38.63 -49.07
CA LEU A 662 -3.99 -39.93 -48.89
C LEU A 662 -5.37 -39.99 -49.57
N GLN A 663 -6.16 -38.93 -49.48
CA GLN A 663 -7.45 -38.83 -50.14
C GLN A 663 -7.29 -38.81 -51.67
N ALA A 664 -6.33 -38.05 -52.20
CA ALA A 664 -6.02 -38.00 -53.62
C ALA A 664 -5.55 -39.37 -54.16
N LEU A 665 -4.65 -40.05 -53.42
CA LEU A 665 -4.18 -41.39 -53.79
C LEU A 665 -5.32 -42.42 -53.75
N LYS A 666 -6.19 -42.38 -52.74
CA LYS A 666 -7.38 -43.25 -52.67
C LYS A 666 -8.34 -42.99 -53.84
N GLN A 667 -8.52 -41.73 -54.25
CA GLN A 667 -9.35 -41.37 -55.40
C GLN A 667 -8.71 -41.81 -56.73
N ALA A 668 -7.40 -41.62 -56.91
CA ALA A 668 -6.67 -42.08 -58.09
C ALA A 668 -6.68 -43.62 -58.22
N ALA A 669 -6.72 -44.33 -57.10
CA ALA A 669 -6.81 -45.79 -57.05
C ALA A 669 -8.24 -46.34 -57.26
N ALA A 670 -9.27 -45.48 -57.29
CA ALA A 670 -10.67 -45.90 -57.46
C ALA A 670 -10.95 -46.31 -58.93
N GLY A 671 -10.42 -47.45 -59.35
CA GLY A 671 -10.61 -47.98 -60.71
C GLY A 671 -9.70 -49.15 -61.14
N ALA A 672 -8.66 -49.50 -60.37
CA ALA A 672 -7.77 -50.64 -60.64
C ALA A 672 -7.27 -51.27 -59.32
N PRO A 673 -6.89 -52.57 -59.30
CA PRO A 673 -6.23 -53.17 -58.15
C PRO A 673 -4.94 -52.41 -57.82
N TYR A 674 -4.67 -52.15 -56.54
CA TYR A 674 -3.43 -51.49 -56.11
C TYR A 674 -2.22 -52.21 -56.70
N THR A 675 -1.30 -51.48 -57.34
CA THR A 675 0.05 -52.00 -57.53
C THR A 675 0.68 -52.18 -56.14
N PRO A 676 1.56 -53.19 -55.93
CA PRO A 676 2.26 -53.37 -54.66
C PRO A 676 2.98 -52.10 -54.18
N GLU A 677 3.56 -51.31 -55.09
CA GLU A 677 4.18 -50.02 -54.75
C GLU A 677 3.17 -48.99 -54.21
N LEU A 678 1.99 -48.87 -54.82
CA LEU A 678 0.96 -47.92 -54.38
C LEU A 678 0.36 -48.34 -53.02
N ALA A 679 0.16 -49.64 -52.81
CA ALA A 679 -0.28 -50.18 -51.51
C ALA A 679 0.75 -49.91 -50.40
N ALA A 680 2.05 -50.06 -50.70
CA ALA A 680 3.13 -49.76 -49.76
C ALA A 680 3.20 -48.27 -49.40
N GLN A 681 3.03 -47.38 -50.38
CA GLN A 681 2.98 -45.92 -50.16
C GLN A 681 1.79 -45.51 -49.29
N ILE A 682 0.58 -46.02 -49.58
CA ILE A 682 -0.62 -45.77 -48.76
C ILE A 682 -0.40 -46.24 -47.33
N ALA A 683 0.15 -47.44 -47.13
CA ALA A 683 0.41 -47.98 -45.79
C ALA A 683 1.47 -47.17 -45.02
N GLN A 684 2.47 -46.63 -45.72
CA GLN A 684 3.48 -45.75 -45.12
C GLN A 684 2.87 -44.41 -44.67
N LEU A 685 2.11 -43.75 -45.56
CA LEU A 685 1.43 -42.48 -45.23
C LEU A 685 0.42 -42.64 -44.10
N GLN A 686 -0.28 -43.78 -44.03
CA GLN A 686 -1.18 -44.09 -42.91
C GLN A 686 -0.44 -44.24 -41.59
N ARG A 687 0.72 -44.93 -41.55
CA ARG A 687 1.53 -45.02 -40.34
C ARG A 687 2.07 -43.67 -39.90
N GLU A 688 2.54 -42.86 -40.84
CA GLU A 688 3.00 -41.50 -40.56
C GLU A 688 1.87 -40.62 -40.03
N LEU A 689 0.67 -40.73 -40.61
CA LEU A 689 -0.52 -40.02 -40.15
C LEU A 689 -0.89 -40.38 -38.70
N GLU A 690 -0.97 -41.68 -38.38
CA GLU A 690 -1.28 -42.14 -37.03
C GLU A 690 -0.21 -41.71 -36.02
N SER A 691 1.07 -41.77 -36.41
CA SER A 691 2.17 -41.28 -35.58
C SER A 691 2.07 -39.78 -35.31
N LEU A 692 1.76 -38.96 -36.32
CA LEU A 692 1.63 -37.51 -36.17
C LEU A 692 0.40 -37.13 -35.37
N LYS A 693 -0.73 -37.82 -35.57
CA LYS A 693 -1.94 -37.66 -34.75
C LYS A 693 -1.66 -37.98 -33.28
N ALA A 694 -0.91 -39.04 -33.01
CA ALA A 694 -0.47 -39.37 -31.66
C ALA A 694 0.44 -38.29 -31.05
N GLN A 695 1.36 -37.72 -31.84
CA GLN A 695 2.20 -36.59 -31.39
C GLN A 695 1.40 -35.32 -31.11
N LEU A 696 0.43 -34.99 -31.97
CA LEU A 696 -0.48 -33.85 -31.77
C LEU A 696 -1.32 -34.04 -30.51
N ALA A 697 -1.92 -35.22 -30.33
CA ALA A 697 -2.67 -35.57 -29.13
C ALA A 697 -1.79 -35.53 -27.87
N ALA A 698 -0.51 -35.92 -27.95
CA ALA A 698 0.43 -35.81 -26.85
C ALA A 698 0.85 -34.35 -26.55
N LEU A 699 0.92 -33.47 -27.57
CA LEU A 699 1.16 -32.03 -27.42
C LEU A 699 -0.04 -31.33 -26.74
N GLU A 700 -1.26 -31.70 -27.13
CA GLU A 700 -2.50 -31.25 -26.50
C GLU A 700 -2.63 -31.80 -25.08
N ALA A 701 -2.28 -33.07 -24.91
CA ALA A 701 -2.24 -33.76 -23.64
C ALA A 701 -0.84 -33.70 -23.02
N GLN A 702 -0.17 -32.54 -22.94
CA GLN A 702 1.03 -32.42 -22.08
C GLN A 702 0.67 -32.37 -20.57
N VAL A 703 -0.62 -32.38 -20.25
CA VAL A 703 -1.18 -32.49 -18.89
C VAL A 703 -0.74 -33.73 -18.11
N PRO A 704 -0.61 -34.96 -18.65
CA PRO A 704 -0.20 -36.16 -17.92
C PRO A 704 1.28 -36.14 -17.49
N VAL A 705 2.17 -35.52 -18.27
CA VAL A 705 3.58 -35.34 -17.90
C VAL A 705 3.67 -34.35 -16.73
N LEU A 706 2.97 -33.22 -16.85
CA LEU A 706 2.79 -32.26 -15.75
C LEU A 706 2.08 -32.88 -14.54
N LYS A 707 1.14 -33.81 -14.74
CA LYS A 707 0.44 -34.53 -13.66
C LYS A 707 1.38 -35.47 -12.93
N SER A 708 2.29 -36.15 -13.64
CA SER A 708 3.32 -36.98 -13.00
C SER A 708 4.32 -36.15 -12.21
N GLN A 709 4.70 -34.98 -12.73
CA GLN A 709 5.55 -34.02 -12.03
C GLN A 709 4.82 -33.37 -10.84
N LEU A 710 3.53 -33.06 -10.99
CA LEU A 710 2.66 -32.53 -9.93
C LEU A 710 2.46 -33.55 -8.82
N GLN A 711 2.24 -34.83 -9.13
CA GLN A 711 2.17 -35.90 -8.13
C GLN A 711 3.49 -36.05 -7.36
N SER A 712 4.63 -35.93 -8.05
CA SER A 712 5.94 -35.91 -7.39
C SER A 712 6.10 -34.68 -6.48
N LEU A 713 5.61 -33.52 -6.91
CA LEU A 713 5.62 -32.28 -6.13
C LEU A 713 4.65 -32.31 -4.94
N GLU A 714 3.45 -32.87 -5.09
CA GLU A 714 2.47 -33.08 -4.01
C GLU A 714 3.04 -34.00 -2.93
N THR A 715 3.78 -35.03 -3.35
CA THR A 715 4.49 -35.92 -2.43
C THR A 715 5.58 -35.16 -1.67
N GLY A 716 6.35 -34.30 -2.36
CA GLY A 716 7.34 -33.43 -1.74
C GLY A 716 6.72 -32.38 -0.79
N TYR A 717 5.59 -31.78 -1.17
CA TYR A 717 4.86 -30.81 -0.35
C TYR A 717 4.31 -31.44 0.93
N SER A 718 3.76 -32.65 0.84
CA SER A 718 3.25 -33.39 2.01
C SER A 718 4.39 -33.73 2.99
N ALA A 719 5.59 -34.03 2.48
CA ALA A 719 6.77 -34.23 3.32
C ALA A 719 7.18 -32.93 4.03
N ILE A 720 7.21 -31.81 3.31
CA ILE A 720 7.49 -30.49 3.88
C ILE A 720 6.43 -30.07 4.91
N GLU A 721 5.15 -30.34 4.66
CA GLU A 721 4.06 -30.07 5.62
C GLU A 721 4.24 -30.88 6.91
N GLY A 722 4.69 -32.14 6.79
CA GLY A 722 5.11 -32.96 7.92
C GLY A 722 6.28 -32.35 8.69
N ASP A 723 7.32 -31.91 7.99
CA ASP A 723 8.49 -31.26 8.61
C ASP A 723 8.12 -29.94 9.30
N VAL A 724 7.24 -29.13 8.71
CA VAL A 724 6.71 -27.89 9.31
C VAL A 724 5.86 -28.20 10.55
N GLY A 725 5.07 -29.28 10.53
CA GLY A 725 4.33 -29.77 11.69
C GLY A 725 5.26 -30.19 12.84
N SER A 726 6.35 -30.89 12.52
CA SER A 726 7.40 -31.23 13.49
C SER A 726 8.06 -29.98 14.04
N LEU A 727 8.47 -29.06 13.18
CA LEU A 727 9.12 -27.80 13.57
C LEU A 727 8.22 -26.95 14.47
N LYS A 728 6.91 -26.90 14.19
CA LYS A 728 5.93 -26.21 15.04
C LYS A 728 5.85 -26.85 16.43
N THR A 729 5.95 -28.17 16.50
CA THR A 729 5.98 -28.92 17.77
C THR A 729 7.27 -28.61 18.54
N ASP A 730 8.41 -28.58 17.85
CA ASP A 730 9.71 -28.23 18.42
C ASP A 730 9.72 -26.78 18.93
N VAL A 731 9.20 -25.84 18.15
CA VAL A 731 9.07 -24.42 18.55
C VAL A 731 8.16 -24.25 19.76
N ASN A 732 7.03 -24.96 19.82
CA ASN A 732 6.16 -24.93 21.00
C ASN A 732 6.86 -25.50 22.24
N THR A 733 7.65 -26.56 22.07
CA THR A 733 8.46 -27.15 23.14
C THR A 733 9.52 -26.16 23.62
N LEU A 734 10.22 -25.50 22.69
CA LEU A 734 11.19 -24.44 23.01
C LEU A 734 10.53 -23.24 23.70
N LEU A 735 9.34 -22.82 23.29
CA LEU A 735 8.58 -21.75 23.96
C LEU A 735 8.20 -22.13 25.39
N GLN A 736 7.76 -23.37 25.62
CA GLN A 736 7.49 -23.86 26.98
C GLN A 736 8.77 -23.89 27.83
N GLN A 737 9.88 -24.35 27.26
CA GLN A 737 11.18 -24.32 27.94
C GLN A 737 11.63 -22.88 28.24
N LEU A 738 11.41 -21.94 27.32
CA LEU A 738 11.76 -20.53 27.51
C LEU A 738 10.88 -19.88 28.59
N GLN A 739 9.59 -20.20 28.65
CA GLN A 739 8.68 -19.75 29.71
C GLN A 739 9.08 -20.30 31.07
N GLU A 740 9.47 -21.57 31.13
CA GLU A 740 9.97 -22.18 32.36
C GLU A 740 11.30 -21.55 32.80
N LEU A 741 12.23 -21.32 31.86
CA LEU A 741 13.47 -20.61 32.14
C LEU A 741 13.22 -19.18 32.60
N SER A 742 12.23 -18.49 32.03
CA SER A 742 11.80 -17.16 32.44
C SER A 742 11.24 -17.17 33.87
N LYS A 743 10.43 -18.16 34.24
CA LYS A 743 9.96 -18.34 35.63
C LYS A 743 11.11 -18.62 36.59
N GLN A 744 12.09 -19.43 36.20
CA GLN A 744 13.29 -19.66 37.00
C GLN A 744 14.09 -18.36 37.16
N LEU A 745 14.21 -17.55 36.12
CA LEU A 745 14.87 -16.24 36.18
C LEU A 745 14.12 -15.25 37.07
N GLU A 746 12.78 -15.23 37.02
CA GLU A 746 11.93 -14.46 37.92
C GLU A 746 12.07 -14.93 39.37
N ALA A 747 12.20 -16.24 39.61
CA ALA A 747 12.45 -16.78 40.94
C ALA A 747 13.84 -16.41 41.50
N LEU A 748 14.82 -16.13 40.63
CA LEU A 748 16.15 -15.62 41.01
C LEU A 748 16.16 -14.09 41.22
N SER A 749 15.16 -13.36 40.70
CA SER A 749 15.05 -11.89 40.83
C SER A 749 15.00 -11.39 42.30
N PRO A 750 14.25 -12.02 43.23
CA PRO A 750 14.31 -11.69 44.65
C PRO A 750 15.71 -11.86 45.25
N GLN A 751 16.45 -12.90 44.84
CA GLN A 751 17.80 -13.16 45.33
C GLN A 751 18.78 -12.10 44.81
N ALA A 752 18.66 -11.70 43.54
CA ALA A 752 19.45 -10.61 42.97
C ALA A 752 19.15 -9.27 43.65
N LYS A 753 17.88 -8.98 43.99
CA LYS A 753 17.50 -7.79 44.76
C LYS A 753 18.05 -7.82 46.19
N GLU A 754 18.06 -8.98 46.84
CA GLU A 754 18.64 -9.11 48.19
C GLU A 754 20.18 -8.95 48.15
N ILE A 755 20.85 -9.47 47.12
CA ILE A 755 22.29 -9.23 46.89
C ILE A 755 22.54 -7.74 46.63
N GLN A 756 21.71 -7.07 45.83
CA GLN A 756 21.85 -5.65 45.53
C GLN A 756 21.62 -4.77 46.78
N LYS A 757 20.69 -5.18 47.64
CA LYS A 757 20.47 -4.58 48.96
C LYS A 757 21.66 -4.79 49.88
N LEU A 758 22.21 -6.01 49.97
CA LEU A 758 23.44 -6.30 50.73
C LEU A 758 24.64 -5.52 50.20
N VAL A 759 24.78 -5.37 48.88
CA VAL A 759 25.83 -4.54 48.26
C VAL A 759 25.64 -3.06 48.61
N SER A 760 24.39 -2.57 48.63
CA SER A 760 24.09 -1.18 49.04
C SER A 760 24.39 -0.95 50.52
N GLU A 761 24.07 -1.92 51.38
CA GLU A 761 24.42 -1.91 52.80
C GLU A 761 25.95 -1.94 53.00
N ILE A 762 26.68 -2.76 52.24
CA ILE A 762 28.15 -2.79 52.24
C ILE A 762 28.74 -1.46 51.77
N GLN A 763 28.19 -0.85 50.71
CA GLN A 763 28.63 0.46 50.22
C GLN A 763 28.36 1.56 51.26
N GLN A 764 27.24 1.49 51.97
CA GLN A 764 26.93 2.42 53.06
C GLN A 764 27.92 2.26 54.22
N VAL A 765 28.24 1.02 54.61
CA VAL A 765 29.27 0.71 55.61
C VAL A 765 30.65 1.17 55.16
N ALA A 766 31.00 1.01 53.88
CA ALA A 766 32.26 1.49 53.31
C ALA A 766 32.34 3.04 53.36
N GLY A 767 31.25 3.74 53.05
CA GLY A 767 31.17 5.21 53.18
C GLY A 767 31.26 5.69 54.63
N GLN A 768 30.65 4.96 55.57
CA GLN A 768 30.80 5.21 57.00
C GLN A 768 32.24 5.00 57.46
N LEU A 769 32.91 3.93 57.02
CA LEU A 769 34.32 3.67 57.30
C LEU A 769 35.23 4.75 56.72
N GLN A 770 34.96 5.25 55.52
CA GLN A 770 35.71 6.35 54.91
C GLN A 770 35.54 7.65 55.70
N THR A 771 34.33 7.93 56.18
CA THR A 771 34.04 9.08 57.05
C THR A 771 34.74 8.93 58.41
N ILE A 772 34.77 7.72 58.98
CA ILE A 772 35.51 7.42 60.21
C ILE A 772 37.01 7.57 59.98
N GLY A 773 37.53 7.13 58.83
CA GLY A 773 38.92 7.34 58.41
C GLY A 773 39.29 8.82 58.34
N GLN A 774 38.47 9.65 57.70
CA GLN A 774 38.67 11.11 57.66
C GLN A 774 38.59 11.75 59.07
N LYS A 775 37.67 11.28 59.92
CA LYS A 775 37.59 11.73 61.32
C LYS A 775 38.82 11.29 62.13
N ALA A 776 39.35 10.10 61.88
CA ALA A 776 40.56 9.58 62.50
C ALA A 776 41.81 10.33 62.03
N GLU A 777 41.92 10.66 60.74
CA GLU A 777 42.97 11.53 60.21
C GLU A 777 42.89 12.95 60.81
N THR A 778 41.69 13.51 60.92
CA THR A 778 41.47 14.81 61.58
C THR A 778 41.81 14.75 63.07
N ALA A 779 41.46 13.66 63.74
CA ALA A 779 41.80 13.44 65.15
C ALA A 779 43.31 13.23 65.33
N ASN A 780 43.98 12.53 64.41
CA ASN A 780 45.42 12.35 64.40
C ASN A 780 46.14 13.68 64.16
N ALA A 781 45.68 14.51 63.22
CA ALA A 781 46.21 15.85 63.01
C ALA A 781 46.06 16.74 64.26
N LYS A 782 44.91 16.65 64.97
CA LYS A 782 44.71 17.33 66.26
C LYS A 782 45.60 16.76 67.37
N ALA A 783 45.85 15.45 67.37
CA ALA A 783 46.74 14.80 68.32
C ALA A 783 48.21 15.15 68.07
N GLU A 784 48.64 15.25 66.81
CA GLU A 784 49.95 15.76 66.40
C GLU A 784 50.12 17.23 66.79
N GLU A 785 49.10 18.07 66.57
CA GLU A 785 49.11 19.48 67.02
C GLU A 785 49.21 19.57 68.56
N ALA A 786 48.49 18.71 69.29
CA ALA A 786 48.58 18.64 70.75
C ALA A 786 49.94 18.12 71.23
N SER A 787 50.51 17.14 70.52
CA SER A 787 51.86 16.61 70.78
C SER A 787 52.93 17.67 70.55
N MET A 788 52.84 18.45 69.47
CA MET A 788 53.73 19.57 69.20
C MET A 788 53.63 20.65 70.28
N LYS A 789 52.42 20.97 70.75
CA LYS A 789 52.22 21.90 71.88
C LYS A 789 52.77 21.34 73.18
N ALA A 790 52.64 20.03 73.42
CA ALA A 790 53.20 19.36 74.58
C ALA A 790 54.73 19.31 74.54
N GLU A 791 55.33 19.11 73.36
CA GLU A 791 56.77 19.15 73.16
C GLU A 791 57.33 20.58 73.34
N GLU A 792 56.61 21.60 72.85
CA GLU A 792 56.95 23.00 73.13
C GLU A 792 56.88 23.33 74.63
N ALA A 793 55.85 22.83 75.32
CA ALA A 793 55.71 22.97 76.77
C ALA A 793 56.80 22.21 77.53
N SER A 794 57.17 21.00 77.09
CA SER A 794 58.26 20.20 77.63
C SER A 794 59.60 20.88 77.43
N ASN A 795 59.85 21.49 76.26
CA ASN A 795 61.07 22.26 76.00
C ASN A 795 61.15 23.51 76.90
N LYS A 796 60.03 24.23 77.08
CA LYS A 796 59.95 25.34 78.05
C LYS A 796 60.17 24.87 79.49
N ALA A 797 59.62 23.71 79.86
CA ALA A 797 59.86 23.10 81.17
C ALA A 797 61.32 22.66 81.35
N GLY A 798 61.96 22.12 80.31
CA GLY A 798 63.39 21.78 80.30
C GLY A 798 64.28 23.01 80.43
N GLN A 799 63.93 24.13 79.78
CA GLN A 799 64.60 25.42 79.99
C GLN A 799 64.42 25.93 81.42
N ALA A 800 63.21 25.78 81.99
CA ALA A 800 62.95 26.15 83.39
C ALA A 800 63.71 25.25 84.37
N ILE A 801 63.83 23.94 84.12
CA ILE A 801 64.63 23.00 84.92
C ILE A 801 66.11 23.38 84.84
N SER A 802 66.64 23.68 83.65
CA SER A 802 68.01 24.19 83.45
C SER A 802 68.26 25.47 84.24
N MET A 803 67.32 26.43 84.21
CA MET A 803 67.38 27.63 85.05
C MET A 803 67.33 27.31 86.54
N ILE A 804 66.51 26.33 86.96
CA ILE A 804 66.44 25.87 88.36
C ILE A 804 67.74 25.18 88.77
N GLU A 805 68.37 24.38 87.91
CA GLU A 805 69.67 23.76 88.17
C GLU A 805 70.77 24.83 88.28
N GLU A 806 70.74 25.86 87.44
CA GLU A 806 71.67 26.99 87.53
C GLU A 806 71.45 27.81 88.81
N ILE A 807 70.19 28.03 89.20
CA ILE A 807 69.82 28.65 90.47
C ILE A 807 70.23 27.77 91.65
N SER A 808 70.02 26.46 91.58
CA SER A 808 70.42 25.49 92.62
C SER A 808 71.92 25.48 92.78
N LYS A 809 72.68 25.49 91.68
CA LYS A 809 74.15 25.58 91.70
C LYS A 809 74.61 26.91 92.30
N LYS A 810 73.92 28.02 92.00
CA LYS A 810 74.16 29.32 92.65
C LYS A 810 73.79 29.30 94.13
N ILE A 811 72.74 28.57 94.53
CA ILE A 811 72.35 28.35 95.93
C ILE A 811 73.39 27.48 96.63
N ASP A 812 73.94 26.45 96.00
CA ASP A 812 75.01 25.61 96.56
C ASP A 812 76.33 26.38 96.69
N GLU A 813 76.66 27.24 95.72
CA GLU A 813 77.77 28.20 95.82
C GLU A 813 77.53 29.24 96.93
N LEU A 814 76.28 29.67 97.12
CA LEU A 814 75.91 30.58 98.21
C LEU A 814 75.92 29.87 99.56
N SER A 815 75.47 28.61 99.62
CA SER A 815 75.45 27.76 100.82
C SER A 815 76.86 27.42 101.26
N SER A 816 77.75 27.05 100.34
CA SER A 816 79.18 26.83 100.64
C SER A 816 79.88 28.12 101.10
N LYS A 817 79.52 29.27 100.54
CA LYS A 817 79.96 30.57 101.06
C LYS A 817 79.41 30.83 102.47
N ILE A 818 78.14 30.54 102.72
CA ILE A 818 77.50 30.65 104.05
C ILE A 818 78.12 29.67 105.05
N ASP A 819 78.48 28.45 104.65
CA ASP A 819 79.16 27.45 105.49
C ASP A 819 80.61 27.86 105.81
N SER A 820 81.29 28.54 104.89
CA SER A 820 82.59 29.18 105.18
C SER A 820 82.47 30.34 106.18
N VAL A 821 81.37 31.09 106.14
CA VAL A 821 81.07 32.20 107.07
C VAL A 821 80.60 31.68 108.43
N SER A 822 79.81 30.60 108.45
CA SER A 822 79.32 29.86 109.62
C SER A 822 80.47 29.22 110.40
N SER A 823 81.38 28.51 109.74
CA SER A 823 82.54 27.87 110.39
C SER A 823 83.53 28.89 111.00
N THR A 824 83.62 30.10 110.43
CA THR A 824 84.38 31.22 110.99
C THR A 824 83.65 31.89 112.17
N ALA A 825 82.31 31.90 112.17
CA ALA A 825 81.48 32.43 113.25
C ALA A 825 81.44 31.51 114.49
N TYR A 826 81.49 30.18 114.33
CA TYR A 826 81.55 29.22 115.45
C TYR A 826 82.90 29.24 116.19
N THR A 827 84.00 29.57 115.52
CA THR A 827 85.34 29.71 116.15
C THR A 827 85.48 31.03 116.92
N LEU A 828 84.85 32.11 116.46
CA LEU A 828 84.86 33.42 117.13
C LEU A 828 83.87 33.50 118.32
N GLY A 829 82.72 32.81 118.25
CA GLY A 829 81.75 32.73 119.35
C GLY A 829 82.24 31.94 120.57
N ALA A 830 83.00 30.86 120.36
CA ALA A 830 83.58 30.04 121.44
C ALA A 830 84.65 30.80 122.26
N ILE A 831 85.34 31.78 121.65
CA ILE A 831 86.30 32.66 122.33
C ILE A 831 85.57 33.75 123.16
N ALA A 832 84.44 34.27 122.66
CA ALA A 832 83.64 35.27 123.37
C ALA A 832 82.91 34.71 124.61
N LEU A 833 82.48 33.44 124.57
CA LEU A 833 81.83 32.77 125.71
C LEU A 833 82.81 32.41 126.84
N ALA A 834 84.08 32.09 126.51
CA ALA A 834 85.14 31.86 127.49
C ALA A 834 85.59 33.16 128.19
N ALA A 835 85.61 34.30 127.48
CA ALA A 835 85.95 35.60 128.06
C ALA A 835 84.86 36.15 129.00
N ALA A 836 83.57 35.91 128.70
CA ALA A 836 82.45 36.36 129.52
C ALA A 836 82.28 35.59 130.84
N VAL A 837 82.64 34.29 130.86
CA VAL A 837 82.62 33.46 132.08
C VAL A 837 83.76 33.84 133.06
N ILE A 838 84.91 34.32 132.56
CA ILE A 838 86.00 34.85 133.39
C ILE A 838 85.64 36.22 133.99
N ALA A 839 84.89 37.06 133.28
CA ALA A 839 84.46 38.38 133.76
C ALA A 839 83.36 38.32 134.84
N LEU A 840 82.48 37.31 134.81
CA LEU A 840 81.46 37.08 135.87
C LEU A 840 82.03 36.37 137.12
N GLY A 841 83.14 35.63 137.00
CA GLY A 841 83.79 34.95 138.12
C GLY A 841 84.66 35.85 139.02
N LEU A 842 85.13 37.00 138.52
CA LEU A 842 86.11 37.84 139.22
C LEU A 842 85.55 39.11 139.89
N SER A 843 84.27 39.46 139.70
CA SER A 843 83.66 40.63 140.38
C SER A 843 82.75 40.28 141.57
N ILE A 844 82.41 39.01 141.77
CA ILE A 844 81.72 38.50 142.98
C ILE A 844 82.71 38.22 144.15
N VAL A 845 84.02 38.40 143.94
CA VAL A 845 85.07 38.23 144.97
C VAL A 845 85.53 39.54 145.63
N TYR A 846 85.15 40.73 145.14
CA TYR A 846 85.66 42.00 145.70
C TYR A 846 84.56 42.91 146.28
N ARG A 847 83.98 42.44 147.40
CA ARG A 847 83.50 43.31 148.49
C ARG A 847 84.32 42.99 149.73
N ARG A 848 85.52 43.59 149.85
CA ARG A 848 86.22 43.84 151.12
C ARG A 848 87.46 44.74 150.94
N SER A 849 87.22 45.96 150.47
CA SER A 849 87.79 47.24 150.94
C SER A 849 87.21 48.36 150.09
#